data_AF-A0A6V8LD97-F1
#
_entry.id   AF-A0A6V8LD97-F1
#
_cell.length_a   1.000
_cell.length_b   1.000
_cell.length_c   1.000
_cell.angle_alpha   90.00
_cell.angle_beta   90.00
_cell.angle_gamma   90.00
#
_symmetry.space_group_name_H-M   'P 1'
#
loop_
_entity.id
_entity.type
_entity.pdbx_description
1 polymer ?
#
loop_
_entity_poly.entity_id
_entity_poly.type
_entity_poly.pdbx_seq_one_letter_code
_entity_poly.pdbx_strand_id
1 'polypeptide(L)'
;MLPENPDEGEGVEARDNEDRKETRGRQGARRAGRRAAADRGSDPLVVDPATGRPGRRWPDRTTTDVGDRAAGAAAGTAGRRRRRLAGPPALLAQRRILARAGAGRRHRRAPRRAPAGDRTGPGGRARPLGAPAIEPNLAAIQYSDACPAIYTAAECRDLEVQMGTFDADAVAQAHHKMMNTTGHSAEASAAMNAPFDPNEKASLGADTVAYAVQDAFIVLLVGAPIAFLGLFLASRAPVPVPRRRIRPVGARSRWAAAGSALLLITVGNFVLSSAARAAVVPYSVPLRIPPVLQGAEVTLQMREADVQIMPTGPPTRMWTYNGIYPGPTIRRPSGQTSRISFRNDLPVTFDRATIHHHGSHSRPSEDGQPNDFLIPRGSVRTYTYEHLERGEPEWAVTQWYHDHRMDVTGRNVWNGLAGMFILDDAFDSALPLPKGEFDVPLVIADKTFDANNQIPYTFSIVGTLGDTWLVNGRPQPYFDVGDRKYRVRILNAANRRPLVLALSNGAPMTQIGTDAGLLPAPIQRTSIILQPAERVEVVLDFAGLLGQNVVLMDTNTPATPGNPPKELMQFRVNRDLTETSSVPATLRPAPTFPTPTKDRQFVLRAVTNAAGTPTQWTINNQAFDPNRIDADPVLNSTERWTFMNVSPQPHSIHLHDVDWQLVSRFQVVLDASGNPTQGAAIPVQPYESALKETFFIPANTGFSVLTTFTDHLGPYMLHCHMLEHEDMAMMARFVVKAS
;
A
#
# COMPACT_ATOMS: atom_id res chain seq x y z
N MET A 1 37.52 12.98 76.25
CA MET A 1 36.20 13.02 75.60
C MET A 1 35.60 14.37 76.02
N LEU A 2 36.04 15.52 75.48
CA LEU A 2 36.44 15.91 74.12
C LEU A 2 35.29 15.85 73.10
N PRO A 3 35.17 16.85 72.19
CA PRO A 3 33.87 17.42 71.80
C PRO A 3 33.64 17.33 70.26
N GLU A 4 33.21 18.33 69.45
CA GLU A 4 33.60 19.75 69.35
C GLU A 4 32.51 20.62 68.65
N ASN A 5 32.84 21.88 68.33
CA ASN A 5 31.90 23.00 68.07
C ASN A 5 31.73 23.37 66.56
N PRO A 6 30.80 24.29 66.19
CA PRO A 6 30.75 24.94 64.88
C PRO A 6 31.71 26.16 64.84
N ASP A 7 31.68 26.92 63.74
CA ASP A 7 32.23 28.29 63.71
C ASP A 7 31.39 29.23 62.83
N GLU A 8 31.47 30.54 63.10
CA GLU A 8 30.65 31.61 62.51
C GLU A 8 31.49 32.61 61.67
N GLY A 9 30.87 33.66 61.13
CA GLY A 9 31.59 34.68 60.35
C GLY A 9 30.71 35.84 59.85
N GLU A 10 30.34 36.76 60.73
CA GLU A 10 29.62 37.99 60.37
C GLU A 10 30.51 39.02 59.64
N GLY A 11 29.88 39.96 58.92
CA GLY A 11 30.58 41.06 58.24
C GLY A 11 29.62 42.13 57.70
N VAL A 12 29.23 43.09 58.55
CA VAL A 12 28.29 44.17 58.23
C VAL A 12 29.02 45.45 57.81
N GLU A 13 28.62 46.07 56.71
CA GLU A 13 28.35 47.52 56.67
C GLU A 13 27.48 47.92 55.46
N ALA A 14 26.74 49.02 55.60
CA ALA A 14 25.90 49.60 54.56
C ALA A 14 26.24 51.08 54.36
N ARG A 15 25.95 51.62 53.16
CA ARG A 15 25.85 53.07 52.93
C ARG A 15 25.09 53.39 51.65
N ASP A 16 24.15 54.32 51.77
CA ASP A 16 23.38 54.90 50.68
C ASP A 16 24.22 55.84 49.80
N ASN A 17 23.76 56.09 48.57
CA ASN A 17 23.30 57.45 48.25
C ASN A 17 22.30 57.48 47.08
N GLU A 18 21.36 58.43 47.11
CA GLU A 18 20.56 58.82 45.94
C GLU A 18 21.35 59.78 45.01
N ASP A 19 20.91 59.99 43.76
CA ASP A 19 20.17 61.22 43.40
C ASP A 19 19.49 61.10 42.01
N ARG A 20 18.78 62.15 41.57
CA ARG A 20 17.65 62.14 40.63
C ARG A 20 17.82 63.05 39.41
N LYS A 21 16.96 62.79 38.40
CA LYS A 21 16.08 63.75 37.66
C LYS A 21 15.29 62.94 36.60
N GLU A 22 13.97 62.77 36.63
CA GLU A 22 12.79 63.64 36.80
C GLU A 22 12.38 64.50 35.58
N THR A 23 11.34 64.03 34.87
CA THR A 23 10.25 64.81 34.21
C THR A 23 9.17 63.79 33.76
N ARG A 24 8.02 63.66 34.44
CA ARG A 24 6.76 64.45 34.38
C ARG A 24 6.06 64.46 32.99
N GLY A 25 4.78 64.07 32.85
CA GLY A 25 3.85 63.41 33.80
C GLY A 25 2.35 63.67 33.49
N ARG A 26 1.45 63.15 34.38
CA ARG A 26 -0.04 63.34 34.42
C ARG A 26 -0.84 62.68 33.28
N GLN A 27 -2.12 62.31 33.37
CA GLN A 27 -3.15 62.11 34.43
C GLN A 27 -4.30 61.28 33.78
N GLY A 28 -5.15 60.47 34.45
CA GLY A 28 -5.24 60.01 35.85
C GLY A 28 -6.67 59.54 36.22
N ALA A 29 -6.82 58.76 37.30
CA ALA A 29 -8.08 58.47 38.04
C ALA A 29 -9.16 57.55 37.37
N ARG A 30 -10.04 56.82 38.08
CA ARG A 30 -10.09 56.37 39.51
C ARG A 30 -11.16 55.26 39.71
N ARG A 31 -10.87 54.31 40.61
CA ARG A 31 -11.80 53.46 41.42
C ARG A 31 -12.76 52.50 40.67
N ALA A 32 -13.45 51.56 41.32
CA ALA A 32 -13.10 50.54 42.33
C ALA A 32 -14.39 49.89 42.88
N GLY A 33 -14.44 48.56 42.99
CA GLY A 33 -15.53 47.83 43.65
C GLY A 33 -15.08 46.43 44.12
N ARG A 34 -15.43 46.06 45.36
CA ARG A 34 -15.09 44.75 45.99
C ARG A 34 -16.34 44.11 46.57
N ARG A 35 -16.45 42.77 46.45
CA ARG A 35 -17.15 41.74 47.28
C ARG A 35 -17.40 40.52 46.35
N ALA A 36 -17.11 39.25 46.64
CA ALA A 36 -16.95 38.44 47.86
C ALA A 36 -18.26 38.20 48.66
N ALA A 37 -18.64 36.99 49.06
CA ALA A 37 -18.17 35.61 48.76
C ALA A 37 -19.20 34.57 49.31
N ALA A 38 -19.02 33.26 49.03
CA ALA A 38 -19.66 32.10 49.71
C ALA A 38 -21.19 31.91 49.51
N ASP A 39 -21.84 30.75 49.71
CA ASP A 39 -21.45 29.30 49.76
C ASP A 39 -22.75 28.43 49.85
N ARG A 40 -22.64 27.11 49.63
CA ARG A 40 -23.60 26.00 49.93
C ARG A 40 -24.80 25.72 49.01
N GLY A 41 -25.07 24.42 48.85
CA GLY A 41 -26.28 23.84 48.23
C GLY A 41 -25.98 22.46 47.64
N SER A 42 -26.33 21.38 48.34
CA SER A 42 -25.89 20.01 48.04
C SER A 42 -27.03 19.02 47.72
N ASP A 43 -26.63 17.90 47.12
CA ASP A 43 -27.28 16.57 47.16
C ASP A 43 -28.48 16.28 46.22
N PRO A 44 -28.72 14.97 45.90
CA PRO A 44 -28.92 14.58 44.49
C PRO A 44 -30.29 13.94 44.17
N LEU A 45 -30.48 13.59 42.89
CA LEU A 45 -31.58 12.74 42.41
C LEU A 45 -31.09 11.34 42.04
N VAL A 46 -31.69 10.33 42.69
CA VAL A 46 -31.64 8.91 42.32
C VAL A 46 -33.03 8.49 41.84
N VAL A 47 -33.12 7.76 40.73
CA VAL A 47 -34.37 7.09 40.28
C VAL A 47 -34.06 5.68 39.78
N ASP A 48 -35.03 4.79 40.01
CA ASP A 48 -35.04 3.33 39.92
C ASP A 48 -34.67 2.72 38.53
N PRO A 49 -33.87 1.64 38.47
CA PRO A 49 -33.60 0.88 37.24
C PRO A 49 -34.67 -0.19 36.92
N ALA A 50 -35.94 0.19 36.78
CA ALA A 50 -37.03 -0.72 36.38
C ALA A 50 -38.12 -0.07 35.50
N THR A 51 -38.74 -0.90 34.65
CA THR A 51 -39.80 -0.58 33.67
C THR A 51 -39.38 0.33 32.50
N GLY A 52 -39.67 -0.11 31.27
CA GLY A 52 -39.29 0.62 30.04
C GLY A 52 -40.48 1.16 29.26
N ARG A 53 -40.26 2.26 28.51
CA ARG A 53 -41.28 3.10 27.80
C ARG A 53 -42.10 3.96 28.78
N PRO A 54 -42.74 5.09 28.38
CA PRO A 54 -43.01 5.61 27.03
C PRO A 54 -42.32 6.98 26.76
N GLY A 55 -42.63 7.79 25.73
CA GLY A 55 -43.60 7.69 24.64
C GLY A 55 -43.50 8.87 23.66
N ARG A 56 -44.10 8.76 22.47
CA ARG A 56 -44.16 9.86 21.48
C ARG A 56 -45.31 10.83 21.79
N ARG A 57 -45.10 12.14 21.59
CA ARG A 57 -46.18 13.13 21.41
C ARG A 57 -45.87 14.05 20.24
N TRP A 58 -46.84 14.19 19.34
CA TRP A 58 -46.99 15.32 18.43
C TRP A 58 -47.77 16.44 19.13
N PRO A 59 -47.72 17.66 18.56
CA PRO A 59 -48.96 18.40 18.33
C PRO A 59 -49.11 18.84 16.86
N ASP A 60 -50.37 18.97 16.43
CA ASP A 60 -50.84 19.67 15.23
C ASP A 60 -52.12 20.45 15.62
N ARG A 61 -52.49 21.47 14.84
CA ARG A 61 -53.79 22.21 14.85
C ARG A 61 -54.01 23.26 15.95
N THR A 62 -54.65 24.42 15.69
CA THR A 62 -55.13 25.03 14.42
C THR A 62 -55.44 26.54 14.59
N THR A 63 -55.31 27.29 13.48
CA THR A 63 -56.09 28.49 13.05
C THR A 63 -56.41 29.67 13.99
N THR A 64 -56.04 30.87 13.54
CA THR A 64 -57.02 31.91 13.11
C THR A 64 -56.43 32.81 12.01
N ASP A 65 -57.28 33.59 11.32
CA ASP A 65 -57.17 33.94 9.89
C ASP A 65 -57.33 35.47 9.60
N VAL A 66 -57.16 35.87 8.33
CA VAL A 66 -57.55 37.14 7.65
C VAL A 66 -56.65 38.39 7.83
N GLY A 67 -56.28 39.05 6.70
CA GLY A 67 -55.71 40.42 6.74
C GLY A 67 -55.02 40.99 5.48
N ASP A 68 -55.68 41.09 4.32
CA ASP A 68 -55.11 41.74 3.10
C ASP A 68 -55.04 43.30 3.18
N ARG A 69 -53.95 43.91 2.64
CA ARG A 69 -53.98 44.83 1.44
C ARG A 69 -52.71 45.67 1.17
N ALA A 70 -52.06 45.35 0.04
CA ALA A 70 -51.72 46.20 -1.12
C ALA A 70 -51.00 47.60 -1.03
N ALA A 71 -50.05 47.77 -1.98
CA ALA A 71 -49.52 49.00 -2.62
C ALA A 71 -48.55 49.92 -1.84
N GLY A 72 -47.53 50.52 -2.47
CA GLY A 72 -46.99 50.32 -3.84
C GLY A 72 -45.98 51.39 -4.31
N ALA A 73 -45.35 51.18 -5.49
CA ALA A 73 -44.73 52.16 -6.43
C ALA A 73 -43.59 53.11 -5.93
N ALA A 74 -42.58 53.55 -6.72
CA ALA A 74 -42.04 53.29 -8.08
C ALA A 74 -40.58 53.86 -8.14
N ALA A 75 -39.74 53.86 -9.19
CA ALA A 75 -39.86 53.54 -10.64
C ALA A 75 -38.69 52.60 -11.08
N GLY A 76 -37.81 52.77 -12.09
CA GLY A 76 -37.54 53.72 -13.21
C GLY A 76 -36.01 53.81 -13.44
N THR A 77 -35.39 53.77 -14.64
CA THR A 77 -35.82 53.70 -16.06
C THR A 77 -34.74 52.95 -16.89
N ALA A 78 -35.10 51.98 -17.75
CA ALA A 78 -35.11 52.02 -19.23
C ALA A 78 -33.76 52.23 -19.95
N GLY A 79 -33.40 51.57 -21.07
CA GLY A 79 -34.04 50.59 -21.97
C GLY A 79 -33.16 50.44 -23.26
N ARG A 80 -33.42 49.72 -24.36
CA ARG A 80 -34.42 48.73 -24.83
C ARG A 80 -34.19 48.50 -26.35
N ARG A 81 -34.21 47.26 -26.87
CA ARG A 81 -34.72 46.81 -28.21
C ARG A 81 -34.60 45.27 -28.26
N ARG A 82 -35.69 44.47 -28.27
CA ARG A 82 -36.66 44.12 -29.36
C ARG A 82 -36.04 43.12 -30.38
N ARG A 83 -36.65 42.00 -30.81
CA ARG A 83 -38.07 41.46 -30.84
C ARG A 83 -38.04 39.90 -30.73
N ARG A 84 -38.91 39.23 -29.93
CA ARG A 84 -40.21 38.52 -30.26
C ARG A 84 -40.08 37.19 -31.07
N LEU A 85 -40.46 36.00 -30.55
CA LEU A 85 -41.79 35.38 -30.25
C LEU A 85 -42.45 34.68 -31.49
N ALA A 86 -43.19 33.55 -31.45
CA ALA A 86 -43.80 32.74 -30.35
C ALA A 86 -44.05 31.23 -30.72
N GLY A 87 -44.55 30.41 -29.77
CA GLY A 87 -45.37 29.17 -29.99
C GLY A 87 -46.86 29.44 -29.63
N PRO A 88 -47.70 28.54 -29.03
CA PRO A 88 -47.64 27.07 -28.72
C PRO A 88 -49.00 26.38 -29.15
N PRO A 89 -49.80 25.53 -28.40
CA PRO A 89 -49.62 24.43 -27.40
C PRO A 89 -50.51 23.14 -27.60
N ALA A 90 -50.48 22.16 -26.66
CA ALA A 90 -51.58 21.23 -26.21
C ALA A 90 -52.03 20.01 -27.10
N LEU A 91 -52.65 18.89 -26.65
CA LEU A 91 -53.02 18.28 -25.33
C LEU A 91 -53.25 16.72 -25.39
N LEU A 92 -53.71 16.05 -24.30
CA LEU A 92 -53.84 14.58 -24.04
C LEU A 92 -54.95 13.78 -24.79
N ALA A 93 -54.81 12.43 -24.97
CA ALA A 93 -55.86 11.40 -24.67
C ALA A 93 -55.48 9.87 -24.75
N GLN A 94 -55.86 9.13 -23.68
CA GLN A 94 -56.20 7.71 -23.37
C GLN A 94 -56.04 6.44 -24.30
N ARG A 95 -55.39 5.39 -23.70
CA ARG A 95 -55.64 3.91 -23.59
C ARG A 95 -56.46 3.01 -24.58
N ARG A 96 -55.80 1.89 -24.98
CA ARG A 96 -56.23 0.44 -25.11
C ARG A 96 -57.38 -0.02 -26.06
N ILE A 97 -57.15 -1.06 -26.89
CA ILE A 97 -57.72 -2.46 -26.78
C ILE A 97 -57.29 -3.46 -27.93
N LEU A 98 -56.90 -4.68 -27.52
CA LEU A 98 -56.88 -6.05 -28.13
C LEU A 98 -56.86 -6.39 -29.68
N ALA A 99 -55.80 -7.12 -30.09
CA ALA A 99 -55.77 -8.59 -30.41
C ALA A 99 -55.74 -9.21 -31.86
N ARG A 100 -54.86 -10.24 -31.97
CA ARG A 100 -54.91 -11.54 -32.73
C ARG A 100 -54.74 -11.62 -34.27
N ALA A 101 -53.59 -12.15 -34.71
CA ALA A 101 -53.39 -13.45 -35.42
C ALA A 101 -51.87 -13.69 -35.66
N GLY A 102 -51.31 -14.91 -35.80
CA GLY A 102 -51.84 -16.26 -35.60
C GLY A 102 -50.79 -17.35 -35.97
N ALA A 103 -50.78 -18.49 -35.25
CA ALA A 103 -49.97 -19.71 -35.46
C ALA A 103 -48.41 -19.61 -35.43
N GLY A 104 -47.64 -20.65 -35.06
CA GLY A 104 -48.02 -21.83 -34.28
C GLY A 104 -47.31 -23.15 -34.65
N ARG A 105 -46.49 -23.70 -33.73
CA ARG A 105 -46.29 -25.15 -33.53
C ARG A 105 -45.75 -25.43 -32.12
N ARG A 106 -46.12 -26.58 -31.55
CA ARG A 106 -45.65 -27.11 -30.25
C ARG A 106 -45.43 -28.61 -30.40
N HIS A 107 -44.46 -29.17 -29.68
CA HIS A 107 -44.63 -30.49 -29.08
C HIS A 107 -44.04 -30.50 -27.66
N ARG A 108 -44.72 -31.22 -26.76
CA ARG A 108 -44.30 -31.58 -25.38
C ARG A 108 -44.81 -32.99 -25.13
N ARG A 109 -44.05 -33.84 -24.43
CA ARG A 109 -44.59 -34.76 -23.39
C ARG A 109 -43.49 -35.47 -22.59
N ALA A 110 -43.33 -34.99 -21.35
CA ALA A 110 -43.37 -35.70 -20.05
C ALA A 110 -42.72 -37.10 -19.84
N PRO A 111 -42.22 -37.41 -18.62
CA PRO A 111 -41.35 -38.57 -18.31
C PRO A 111 -42.07 -39.76 -17.63
N ARG A 112 -41.30 -40.82 -17.32
CA ARG A 112 -41.66 -41.95 -16.41
C ARG A 112 -40.49 -42.38 -15.50
N ARG A 113 -40.78 -43.26 -14.52
CA ARG A 113 -39.93 -43.65 -13.37
C ARG A 113 -39.04 -44.89 -13.62
N ALA A 114 -38.07 -45.12 -12.72
CA ALA A 114 -37.20 -46.31 -12.61
C ALA A 114 -37.93 -47.57 -12.09
N PRO A 115 -37.26 -48.75 -12.00
CA PRO A 115 -36.45 -49.09 -10.80
C PRO A 115 -35.10 -49.80 -11.10
N ALA A 116 -34.45 -50.37 -10.09
CA ALA A 116 -33.08 -50.90 -10.10
C ALA A 116 -32.96 -52.43 -10.36
N GLY A 117 -31.72 -52.91 -10.53
CA GLY A 117 -31.35 -54.33 -10.58
C GLY A 117 -29.83 -54.54 -10.43
N ASP A 118 -29.41 -55.66 -9.83
CA ASP A 118 -28.02 -56.03 -9.49
C ASP A 118 -27.75 -57.51 -9.88
N ARG A 119 -26.49 -57.84 -10.27
CA ARG A 119 -25.88 -59.20 -10.33
C ARG A 119 -24.46 -59.26 -10.97
N THR A 120 -23.44 -59.36 -10.13
CA THR A 120 -22.34 -60.37 -10.15
C THR A 120 -21.89 -61.08 -11.47
N GLY A 121 -20.77 -60.63 -12.06
CA GLY A 121 -19.64 -61.37 -12.72
C GLY A 121 -19.86 -62.62 -13.64
N PRO A 122 -18.78 -63.36 -14.02
CA PRO A 122 -17.35 -63.06 -13.93
C PRO A 122 -16.51 -63.31 -15.23
N GLY A 123 -15.27 -62.83 -15.25
CA GLY A 123 -14.11 -63.52 -15.88
C GLY A 123 -13.98 -63.60 -17.42
N GLY A 124 -13.21 -62.69 -18.02
CA GLY A 124 -12.67 -62.81 -19.39
C GLY A 124 -11.21 -62.39 -19.48
N ARG A 125 -10.33 -63.22 -20.06
CA ARG A 125 -8.89 -62.92 -20.22
C ARG A 125 -8.61 -62.12 -21.49
N ALA A 126 -7.82 -61.06 -21.39
CA ALA A 126 -7.15 -60.42 -22.52
C ALA A 126 -5.62 -60.56 -22.38
N ARG A 127 -4.92 -60.77 -23.51
CA ARG A 127 -3.45 -60.70 -23.59
C ARG A 127 -3.01 -59.28 -23.94
N PRO A 128 -1.76 -58.87 -23.62
CA PRO A 128 -1.29 -57.51 -23.90
C PRO A 128 -1.18 -57.26 -25.40
N LEU A 129 -1.67 -56.11 -25.84
CA LEU A 129 -1.26 -55.46 -27.10
C LEU A 129 -0.18 -54.43 -26.76
N GLY A 130 0.81 -54.30 -27.64
CA GLY A 130 2.00 -53.49 -27.38
C GLY A 130 1.70 -52.00 -27.28
N ALA A 131 2.45 -51.29 -26.44
CA ALA A 131 2.42 -49.83 -26.40
C ALA A 131 3.00 -49.27 -27.72
N PRO A 132 2.32 -48.33 -28.39
CA PRO A 132 2.99 -47.48 -29.37
C PRO A 132 3.95 -46.55 -28.62
N ALA A 133 5.18 -46.43 -29.12
CA ALA A 133 6.07 -45.36 -28.66
C ALA A 133 5.50 -44.02 -29.13
N ILE A 134 5.31 -43.08 -28.20
CA ILE A 134 4.93 -41.70 -28.52
C ILE A 134 6.22 -40.88 -28.45
N GLU A 135 6.64 -40.35 -29.60
CA GLU A 135 7.81 -39.47 -29.70
C GLU A 135 7.54 -38.13 -28.98
N PRO A 136 8.58 -37.48 -28.42
CA PRO A 136 8.43 -36.21 -27.72
C PRO A 136 8.11 -35.09 -28.70
N ASN A 137 6.82 -34.78 -28.82
CA ASN A 137 6.32 -33.80 -29.79
C ASN A 137 6.64 -32.37 -29.31
N LEU A 138 7.82 -31.86 -29.68
CA LEU A 138 8.28 -30.49 -29.49
C LEU A 138 7.51 -29.52 -30.39
N ALA A 139 6.21 -29.37 -30.14
CA ALA A 139 5.38 -28.36 -30.76
C ALA A 139 5.71 -26.98 -30.20
N ALA A 140 6.44 -26.16 -30.98
CA ALA A 140 6.64 -24.76 -30.66
C ALA A 140 5.29 -24.02 -30.66
N ILE A 141 5.00 -23.28 -29.58
CA ILE A 141 3.79 -22.45 -29.50
C ILE A 141 4.02 -21.21 -30.39
N GLN A 142 3.54 -21.27 -31.63
CA GLN A 142 3.54 -20.13 -32.53
C GLN A 142 2.53 -19.10 -32.03
N TYR A 143 3.01 -17.90 -31.67
CA TYR A 143 2.15 -16.74 -31.44
C TYR A 143 1.75 -16.11 -32.78
N SER A 144 0.83 -16.79 -33.48
CA SER A 144 0.13 -16.29 -34.67
C SER A 144 -1.33 -16.72 -34.62
N ASP A 145 -2.21 -15.99 -35.31
CA ASP A 145 -3.66 -16.25 -35.46
C ASP A 145 -4.56 -15.98 -34.24
N ALA A 146 -4.06 -15.29 -33.20
CA ALA A 146 -4.86 -14.85 -32.05
C ALA A 146 -4.58 -13.38 -31.62
N CYS A 147 -4.85 -12.40 -32.48
CA CYS A 147 -5.06 -11.00 -32.04
C CYS A 147 -6.32 -11.00 -31.12
N PRO A 148 -6.23 -10.66 -29.82
CA PRO A 148 -7.36 -10.80 -28.89
C PRO A 148 -8.54 -9.92 -29.30
N ALA A 149 -9.77 -10.36 -29.00
CA ALA A 149 -11.03 -9.72 -29.42
C ALA A 149 -11.33 -8.33 -28.81
N ILE A 150 -10.30 -7.66 -28.29
CA ILE A 150 -10.28 -6.32 -27.71
C ILE A 150 -9.66 -5.31 -28.70
N TYR A 151 -8.80 -5.78 -29.63
CA TYR A 151 -8.10 -4.95 -30.61
C TYR A 151 -8.65 -5.15 -32.02
N THR A 152 -8.73 -4.06 -32.80
CA THR A 152 -9.02 -4.13 -34.23
C THR A 152 -7.79 -4.56 -35.04
N ALA A 153 -8.02 -5.04 -36.26
CA ALA A 153 -6.95 -5.32 -37.23
C ALA A 153 -6.23 -4.05 -37.76
N ALA A 154 -6.53 -2.86 -37.21
CA ALA A 154 -5.72 -1.66 -37.37
C ALA A 154 -4.77 -1.50 -36.17
N GLU A 155 -5.27 -1.60 -34.94
CA GLU A 155 -4.47 -1.50 -33.71
C GLU A 155 -3.42 -2.62 -33.58
N CYS A 156 -3.77 -3.87 -33.93
CA CYS A 156 -2.79 -4.95 -34.01
C CYS A 156 -1.67 -4.67 -35.04
N ARG A 157 -1.93 -3.85 -36.09
CA ARG A 157 -0.92 -3.44 -37.09
C ARG A 157 -0.07 -2.25 -36.66
N ASP A 158 -0.66 -1.27 -35.98
CA ASP A 158 0.11 -0.16 -35.39
C ASP A 158 1.08 -0.68 -34.32
N LEU A 159 0.72 -1.74 -33.58
CA LEU A 159 1.61 -2.44 -32.65
C LEU A 159 2.77 -3.16 -33.35
N GLU A 160 2.54 -3.85 -34.47
CA GLU A 160 3.60 -4.45 -35.31
C GLU A 160 4.59 -3.39 -35.82
N VAL A 161 4.09 -2.22 -36.24
CA VAL A 161 4.91 -1.09 -36.70
C VAL A 161 5.68 -0.43 -35.54
N GLN A 162 5.12 -0.37 -34.34
CA GLN A 162 5.75 0.26 -33.17
C GLN A 162 6.83 -0.60 -32.49
N MET A 163 6.63 -1.93 -32.41
CA MET A 163 7.60 -2.82 -31.75
C MET A 163 8.70 -3.33 -32.69
N GLY A 164 8.48 -3.24 -34.01
CA GLY A 164 9.40 -3.75 -35.03
C GLY A 164 9.32 -5.26 -35.22
N THR A 165 9.76 -5.73 -36.39
CA THR A 165 9.75 -7.16 -36.73
C THR A 165 10.82 -7.92 -35.93
N PHE A 166 10.40 -8.72 -34.96
CA PHE A 166 11.28 -9.62 -34.22
C PHE A 166 11.82 -10.74 -35.13
N ASP A 167 13.10 -10.68 -35.48
CA ASP A 167 13.82 -11.81 -36.08
C ASP A 167 14.16 -12.83 -34.98
N ALA A 168 13.28 -13.83 -34.83
CA ALA A 168 13.44 -14.91 -33.86
C ALA A 168 14.67 -15.79 -34.17
N ASP A 169 15.03 -15.96 -35.44
CA ASP A 169 16.18 -16.77 -35.85
C ASP A 169 17.50 -16.08 -35.50
N ALA A 170 17.59 -14.75 -35.62
CA ALA A 170 18.75 -13.99 -35.16
C ALA A 170 18.96 -14.12 -33.64
N VAL A 171 17.88 -14.10 -32.84
CA VAL A 171 17.96 -14.30 -31.38
C VAL A 171 18.35 -15.74 -31.04
N ALA A 172 17.76 -16.73 -31.70
CA ALA A 172 18.10 -18.14 -31.52
C ALA A 172 19.57 -18.42 -31.88
N GLN A 173 20.07 -17.87 -32.99
CA GLN A 173 21.47 -17.99 -33.40
C GLN A 173 22.43 -17.29 -32.43
N ALA A 174 22.07 -16.12 -31.90
CA ALA A 174 22.87 -15.44 -30.87
C ALA A 174 23.00 -16.29 -29.59
N HIS A 175 21.89 -16.87 -29.12
CA HIS A 175 21.86 -17.75 -27.95
C HIS A 175 22.69 -19.04 -28.18
N HIS A 176 22.55 -19.68 -29.34
CA HIS A 176 23.32 -20.89 -29.68
C HIS A 176 24.84 -20.62 -29.78
N LYS A 177 25.21 -19.44 -30.30
CA LYS A 177 26.60 -18.99 -30.41
C LYS A 177 27.22 -18.67 -29.06
N MET A 178 26.44 -18.14 -28.12
CA MET A 178 26.87 -17.88 -26.74
C MET A 178 27.13 -19.19 -25.97
N MET A 179 26.19 -20.13 -26.00
CA MET A 179 26.30 -21.43 -25.30
C MET A 179 27.56 -22.23 -25.71
N ASN A 180 27.93 -22.22 -26.99
CA ASN A 180 29.11 -22.92 -27.49
C ASN A 180 30.46 -22.26 -27.10
N THR A 181 30.46 -21.09 -26.44
CA THR A 181 31.70 -20.39 -26.03
C THR A 181 32.09 -20.56 -24.57
N THR A 182 31.22 -21.14 -23.71
CA THR A 182 31.45 -21.28 -22.26
C THR A 182 31.50 -22.74 -21.84
N GLY A 183 32.59 -23.43 -22.18
CA GLY A 183 32.77 -24.87 -21.97
C GLY A 183 33.02 -25.32 -20.52
N HIS A 184 32.02 -25.19 -19.64
CA HIS A 184 32.08 -25.66 -18.25
C HIS A 184 30.86 -26.52 -17.87
N SER A 185 30.92 -27.83 -18.15
CA SER A 185 29.87 -28.79 -17.79
C SER A 185 30.41 -30.17 -17.43
N ALA A 186 30.79 -30.36 -16.15
CA ALA A 186 30.94 -31.67 -15.51
C ALA A 186 30.98 -31.54 -13.97
N GLU A 187 32.00 -30.86 -13.46
CA GLU A 187 32.41 -30.91 -12.05
C GLU A 187 31.41 -30.26 -11.09
N ALA A 188 30.75 -29.18 -11.51
CA ALA A 188 29.71 -28.50 -10.72
C ALA A 188 28.52 -29.41 -10.36
N SER A 189 28.21 -30.40 -11.19
CA SER A 189 27.10 -31.36 -10.95
C SER A 189 27.48 -32.47 -9.96
N ALA A 190 28.78 -32.75 -9.78
CA ALA A 190 29.25 -33.71 -8.80
C ALA A 190 29.22 -33.14 -7.37
N ALA A 191 29.59 -31.87 -7.21
CA ALA A 191 29.65 -31.20 -5.91
C ALA A 191 28.28 -31.10 -5.20
N MET A 192 27.18 -31.03 -5.94
CA MET A 192 25.82 -30.91 -5.39
C MET A 192 25.21 -32.22 -4.90
N ASN A 193 25.88 -33.38 -5.10
CA ASN A 193 25.32 -34.71 -4.84
C ASN A 193 26.04 -35.49 -3.71
N ALA A 194 26.88 -34.82 -2.91
CA ALA A 194 27.50 -35.42 -1.72
C ALA A 194 26.55 -35.37 -0.50
N PRO A 195 26.34 -36.48 0.24
CA PRO A 195 25.51 -36.47 1.44
C PRO A 195 26.21 -35.78 2.62
N PHE A 196 25.44 -35.04 3.43
CA PHE A 196 25.93 -34.32 4.61
C PHE A 196 26.12 -35.24 5.83
N ASP A 197 27.14 -34.95 6.66
CA ASP A 197 27.35 -35.60 7.96
C ASP A 197 26.34 -35.06 9.00
N PRO A 198 25.62 -35.92 9.75
CA PRO A 198 24.61 -35.48 10.71
C PRO A 198 25.13 -34.93 12.06
N ASN A 199 26.45 -34.90 12.31
CA ASN A 199 26.99 -34.62 13.65
C ASN A 199 27.25 -33.14 14.00
N GLU A 200 27.24 -32.20 13.05
CA GLU A 200 27.42 -30.77 13.38
C GLU A 200 26.09 -30.08 13.77
N LYS A 201 25.85 -29.99 15.09
CA LYS A 201 24.82 -29.11 15.68
C LYS A 201 25.37 -28.28 16.85
N ALA A 202 25.52 -26.98 16.64
CA ALA A 202 25.74 -26.00 17.70
C ALA A 202 25.05 -24.64 17.40
N SER A 203 24.00 -24.34 18.16
CA SER A 203 23.45 -23.00 18.44
C SER A 203 23.42 -21.94 17.31
N LEU A 204 22.38 -21.98 16.47
CA LEU A 204 21.73 -20.77 15.93
C LEU A 204 20.20 -20.91 16.04
N GLY A 205 19.50 -19.78 16.22
CA GLY A 205 18.04 -19.75 16.41
C GLY A 205 17.25 -20.04 15.13
N ALA A 206 16.04 -20.55 15.28
CA ALA A 206 15.23 -21.07 14.16
C ALA A 206 14.79 -19.99 13.14
N ASP A 207 14.66 -18.74 13.56
CA ASP A 207 13.97 -17.69 12.79
C ASP A 207 14.88 -16.95 11.78
N THR A 208 16.19 -17.20 11.76
CA THR A 208 17.16 -16.43 10.93
C THR A 208 17.63 -17.18 9.67
N VAL A 209 17.56 -18.51 9.65
CA VAL A 209 18.26 -19.33 8.63
C VAL A 209 17.60 -19.27 7.26
N ALA A 210 16.28 -19.04 7.19
CA ALA A 210 15.51 -19.06 5.93
C ALA A 210 15.90 -17.96 4.92
N TYR A 211 16.44 -16.82 5.38
CA TYR A 211 16.77 -15.67 4.51
C TYR A 211 18.26 -15.58 4.13
N ALA A 212 19.17 -16.07 4.98
CA ALA A 212 20.61 -15.93 4.77
C ALA A 212 21.15 -16.68 3.53
N VAL A 213 20.44 -17.68 3.02
CA VAL A 213 20.90 -18.57 1.94
C VAL A 213 20.76 -17.92 0.54
N GLN A 214 19.87 -16.94 0.35
CA GLN A 214 19.70 -16.29 -0.95
C GLN A 214 20.75 -15.19 -1.23
N ASP A 215 21.10 -14.35 -0.26
CA ASP A 215 22.05 -13.24 -0.47
C ASP A 215 23.48 -13.72 -0.76
N ALA A 216 23.86 -14.91 -0.28
CA ALA A 216 25.17 -15.52 -0.53
C ALA A 216 25.47 -15.71 -2.04
N PHE A 217 24.44 -15.90 -2.87
CA PHE A 217 24.59 -16.05 -4.33
C PHE A 217 24.98 -14.75 -5.04
N ILE A 218 24.60 -13.59 -4.50
CA ILE A 218 24.89 -12.28 -5.11
C ILE A 218 26.35 -11.87 -4.86
N VAL A 219 26.88 -12.14 -3.66
CA VAL A 219 28.27 -11.84 -3.30
C VAL A 219 29.26 -12.56 -4.22
N LEU A 220 28.97 -13.82 -4.58
CA LEU A 220 29.83 -14.64 -5.45
C LEU A 220 29.92 -14.14 -6.90
N LEU A 221 28.86 -13.51 -7.43
CA LEU A 221 28.84 -12.99 -8.81
C LEU A 221 29.40 -11.57 -8.94
N VAL A 222 29.36 -10.76 -7.87
CA VAL A 222 29.85 -9.37 -7.89
C VAL A 222 31.29 -9.22 -7.35
N GLY A 223 31.76 -10.13 -6.50
CA GLY A 223 33.13 -10.08 -5.93
C GLY A 223 34.26 -10.53 -6.89
N ALA A 224 33.96 -11.42 -7.84
CA ALA A 224 34.96 -12.06 -8.70
C ALA A 224 35.83 -11.13 -9.58
N PRO A 225 35.32 -10.07 -10.26
CA PRO A 225 36.11 -9.31 -11.22
C PRO A 225 37.12 -8.34 -10.59
N ILE A 226 36.98 -8.00 -9.29
CA ILE A 226 37.87 -7.03 -8.62
C ILE A 226 39.16 -7.71 -8.14
N ALA A 227 39.11 -8.98 -7.73
CA ALA A 227 40.27 -9.71 -7.23
C ALA A 227 41.38 -9.93 -8.29
N PHE A 228 41.01 -10.05 -9.56
CA PHE A 228 41.97 -10.39 -10.63
C PHE A 228 42.88 -9.23 -11.08
N LEU A 229 42.53 -7.97 -10.79
CA LEU A 229 43.37 -6.83 -11.17
C LEU A 229 44.45 -6.50 -10.12
N GLY A 230 44.29 -6.97 -8.87
CA GLY A 230 45.24 -6.70 -7.79
C GLY A 230 46.51 -7.58 -7.79
N LEU A 231 46.46 -8.77 -8.41
CA LEU A 231 47.47 -9.81 -8.19
C LEU A 231 48.70 -9.77 -9.11
N PHE A 232 48.85 -8.75 -9.96
CA PHE A 232 50.01 -8.60 -10.86
C PHE A 232 51.01 -7.49 -10.48
N LEU A 233 50.81 -6.81 -9.34
CA LEU A 233 51.60 -5.62 -8.95
C LEU A 233 52.16 -5.62 -7.50
N ALA A 234 52.49 -6.79 -6.92
CA ALA A 234 53.43 -6.84 -5.77
C ALA A 234 54.00 -8.25 -5.49
N SER A 235 55.20 -8.57 -5.98
CA SER A 235 56.20 -9.47 -5.32
C SER A 235 57.35 -9.92 -6.24
N ARG A 236 58.36 -9.06 -6.44
CA ARG A 236 59.73 -9.51 -6.79
C ARG A 236 60.74 -8.79 -5.94
N ALA A 237 61.35 -9.52 -5.01
CA ALA A 237 62.44 -9.02 -4.17
C ALA A 237 63.71 -8.75 -5.03
N PRO A 238 64.54 -7.76 -4.65
CA PRO A 238 65.70 -7.37 -5.45
C PRO A 238 66.86 -8.36 -5.31
N VAL A 239 67.49 -8.70 -6.45
CA VAL A 239 68.78 -9.39 -6.52
C VAL A 239 69.85 -8.39 -7.03
N PRO A 240 71.07 -8.33 -6.46
CA PRO A 240 72.02 -7.24 -6.76
C PRO A 240 72.58 -7.24 -8.19
N VAL A 241 72.79 -6.04 -8.74
CA VAL A 241 73.33 -5.83 -10.09
C VAL A 241 74.85 -5.63 -10.07
N PRO A 242 75.65 -6.47 -10.77
CA PRO A 242 77.02 -6.14 -11.14
C PRO A 242 77.05 -5.23 -12.38
N ARG A 243 77.81 -4.13 -12.33
CA ARG A 243 77.93 -3.15 -13.43
C ARG A 243 78.76 -3.70 -14.59
N ARG A 244 78.31 -3.52 -15.84
CA ARG A 244 79.22 -3.31 -16.99
C ARG A 244 78.62 -2.38 -18.05
N ARG A 245 79.48 -1.51 -18.61
CA ARG A 245 79.18 -0.69 -19.79
C ARG A 245 79.23 -1.54 -21.05
N ILE A 246 78.44 -1.21 -22.08
CA ILE A 246 78.84 -1.21 -23.50
C ILE A 246 77.84 -0.38 -24.33
N ARG A 247 78.35 0.25 -25.39
CA ARG A 247 77.70 0.99 -26.49
C ARG A 247 78.62 0.80 -27.71
N PRO A 248 78.20 1.02 -28.98
CA PRO A 248 76.89 0.72 -29.57
C PRO A 248 77.00 0.10 -30.99
N VAL A 249 76.24 -0.96 -31.29
CA VAL A 249 76.02 -1.52 -32.65
C VAL A 249 74.60 -2.12 -32.69
N GLY A 250 73.81 -2.08 -33.76
CA GLY A 250 73.93 -1.40 -35.05
C GLY A 250 72.89 -1.94 -36.06
N ALA A 251 72.47 -1.12 -37.03
CA ALA A 251 71.66 -1.47 -38.21
C ALA A 251 70.27 -2.15 -38.03
N ARG A 252 69.23 -1.32 -38.22
CA ARG A 252 68.06 -1.56 -39.11
C ARG A 252 67.30 -2.90 -39.05
N SER A 253 66.08 -2.84 -38.51
CA SER A 253 64.87 -3.30 -39.22
C SER A 253 63.72 -2.30 -38.96
N ARG A 254 62.76 -2.21 -39.88
CA ARG A 254 61.55 -1.36 -39.78
C ARG A 254 60.30 -2.26 -39.70
N TRP A 255 59.15 -1.63 -39.46
CA TRP A 255 57.78 -2.19 -39.37
C TRP A 255 57.33 -2.60 -37.96
N ALA A 256 55.99 -2.63 -37.77
CA ALA A 256 55.25 -2.96 -36.54
C ALA A 256 55.40 -2.00 -35.32
N ALA A 257 54.96 -0.74 -35.44
CA ALA A 257 54.72 0.15 -34.29
C ALA A 257 53.71 1.30 -34.56
N ALA A 258 52.55 1.00 -35.17
CA ALA A 258 51.54 2.02 -35.53
C ALA A 258 50.08 1.67 -35.14
N GLY A 259 49.83 0.54 -34.47
CA GLY A 259 48.47 0.09 -34.11
C GLY A 259 48.06 0.31 -32.65
N SER A 260 49.00 0.51 -31.73
CA SER A 260 48.74 0.38 -30.28
C SER A 260 48.42 1.69 -29.55
N ALA A 261 48.70 2.86 -30.17
CA ALA A 261 48.51 4.16 -29.51
C ALA A 261 47.06 4.67 -29.56
N LEU A 262 46.29 4.28 -30.57
CA LEU A 262 44.93 4.81 -30.78
C LEU A 262 43.85 4.03 -30.00
N LEU A 263 44.08 2.73 -29.74
CA LEU A 263 43.11 1.85 -29.07
C LEU A 263 42.98 2.13 -27.56
N LEU A 264 44.04 2.64 -26.92
CA LEU A 264 44.03 3.00 -25.50
C LEU A 264 43.21 4.26 -25.19
N ILE A 265 43.02 5.15 -26.16
CA ILE A 265 42.23 6.39 -26.00
C ILE A 265 40.73 6.09 -26.16
N THR A 266 40.35 5.18 -27.05
CA THR A 266 38.94 4.79 -27.23
C THR A 266 38.42 3.91 -26.09
N VAL A 267 39.21 2.99 -25.56
CA VAL A 267 38.79 2.14 -24.43
C VAL A 267 38.77 2.93 -23.11
N GLY A 268 39.75 3.83 -22.87
CA GLY A 268 39.81 4.64 -21.65
C GLY A 268 38.58 5.53 -21.44
N ASN A 269 38.00 6.07 -22.52
CA ASN A 269 36.81 6.91 -22.46
C ASN A 269 35.48 6.12 -22.39
N PHE A 270 35.46 4.82 -22.72
CA PHE A 270 34.23 4.02 -22.71
C PHE A 270 33.93 3.35 -21.35
N VAL A 271 34.87 3.39 -20.41
CA VAL A 271 34.71 2.88 -19.03
C VAL A 271 34.43 4.03 -18.04
N LEU A 272 34.39 5.29 -18.51
CA LEU A 272 34.23 6.50 -17.70
C LEU A 272 32.92 7.27 -17.99
N SER A 273 31.82 6.56 -18.27
CA SER A 273 30.49 7.18 -18.36
C SER A 273 29.35 6.40 -17.69
N SER A 274 29.65 5.41 -16.83
CA SER A 274 28.70 5.02 -15.78
C SER A 274 28.67 6.14 -14.74
N ALA A 275 27.85 7.17 -14.99
CA ALA A 275 27.65 8.27 -14.05
C ALA A 275 27.06 7.72 -12.75
N ALA A 276 27.90 7.48 -11.75
CA ALA A 276 27.47 6.98 -10.46
C ALA A 276 26.45 7.96 -9.87
N ARG A 277 25.21 7.49 -9.70
CA ARG A 277 24.09 8.28 -9.15
C ARG A 277 24.55 8.94 -7.86
N ALA A 278 24.49 10.28 -7.82
CA ALA A 278 24.91 11.03 -6.65
C ALA A 278 24.13 10.50 -5.43
N ALA A 279 24.85 10.05 -4.41
CA ALA A 279 24.24 9.47 -3.22
C ALA A 279 23.26 10.47 -2.59
N VAL A 280 22.10 9.98 -2.14
CA VAL A 280 21.18 10.81 -1.35
C VAL A 280 21.93 11.27 -0.11
N VAL A 281 22.10 12.58 0.06
CA VAL A 281 22.57 13.17 1.31
C VAL A 281 21.42 13.04 2.31
N PRO A 282 21.51 12.20 3.35
CA PRO A 282 20.38 11.96 4.24
C PRO A 282 20.00 13.26 4.96
N TYR A 283 18.70 13.46 5.19
CA TYR A 283 18.17 14.59 5.98
C TYR A 283 18.52 15.98 5.43
N SER A 284 18.82 16.06 4.13
CA SER A 284 19.13 17.30 3.41
C SER A 284 17.89 18.09 2.98
N VAL A 285 16.71 17.45 2.93
CA VAL A 285 15.44 18.06 2.49
C VAL A 285 14.32 17.81 3.51
N PRO A 286 13.40 18.78 3.70
CA PRO A 286 12.26 18.60 4.59
C PRO A 286 11.25 17.60 4.01
N LEU A 287 10.51 16.96 4.92
CA LEU A 287 9.34 16.14 4.63
C LEU A 287 8.30 16.98 3.89
N ARG A 288 7.74 16.44 2.80
CA ARG A 288 6.54 17.00 2.19
C ARG A 288 5.33 16.55 3.00
N ILE A 289 4.41 17.47 3.28
CA ILE A 289 3.05 17.11 3.68
C ILE A 289 2.16 17.34 2.45
N PRO A 290 1.45 16.32 1.93
CA PRO A 290 0.52 16.52 0.83
C PRO A 290 -0.58 17.53 1.21
N PRO A 291 -1.01 18.41 0.28
CA PRO A 291 -2.05 19.39 0.55
C PRO A 291 -3.38 18.70 0.87
N VAL A 292 -4.09 19.21 1.88
CA VAL A 292 -5.34 18.60 2.35
C VAL A 292 -6.55 19.18 1.63
N LEU A 293 -7.36 18.32 1.01
CA LEU A 293 -8.63 18.67 0.36
C LEU A 293 -9.80 18.27 1.26
N GLN A 294 -10.64 19.24 1.64
CA GLN A 294 -11.74 19.04 2.59
C GLN A 294 -13.15 19.25 2.01
N GLY A 295 -13.23 19.68 0.74
CA GLY A 295 -14.50 19.94 0.06
C GLY A 295 -15.35 18.67 -0.09
N ALA A 296 -16.67 18.81 0.03
CA ALA A 296 -17.60 17.70 -0.22
C ALA A 296 -17.63 17.29 -1.71
N GLU A 297 -17.32 18.21 -2.63
CA GLU A 297 -16.99 17.89 -4.01
C GLU A 297 -15.53 18.29 -4.29
N VAL A 298 -14.74 17.40 -4.88
CA VAL A 298 -13.37 17.69 -5.32
C VAL A 298 -13.12 17.10 -6.70
N THR A 299 -12.16 17.68 -7.43
CA THR A 299 -11.68 17.11 -8.70
C THR A 299 -10.17 16.85 -8.62
N LEU A 300 -9.76 15.64 -9.00
CA LEU A 300 -8.38 15.21 -9.14
C LEU A 300 -8.08 14.93 -10.62
N GLN A 301 -7.13 15.67 -11.17
CA GLN A 301 -6.61 15.44 -12.52
C GLN A 301 -5.50 14.39 -12.46
N MET A 302 -5.75 13.20 -12.99
CA MET A 302 -4.69 12.23 -13.29
C MET A 302 -3.93 12.73 -14.51
N ARG A 303 -2.65 13.04 -14.34
CA ARG A 303 -1.78 13.53 -15.42
C ARG A 303 -0.33 13.13 -15.19
N GLU A 304 0.44 13.19 -16.26
CA GLU A 304 1.89 13.27 -16.13
C GLU A 304 2.32 14.61 -15.52
N ALA A 305 3.33 14.55 -14.65
CA ALA A 305 4.03 15.71 -14.14
C ALA A 305 5.48 15.37 -13.79
N ASP A 306 6.33 16.40 -13.78
CA ASP A 306 7.75 16.28 -13.46
C ASP A 306 7.94 16.62 -11.98
N VAL A 307 8.04 15.60 -11.12
CA VAL A 307 8.09 15.73 -9.67
C VAL A 307 9.53 15.61 -9.19
N GLN A 308 10.06 16.65 -8.55
CA GLN A 308 11.38 16.61 -7.92
C GLN A 308 11.37 15.69 -6.68
N ILE A 309 11.51 14.37 -6.83
CA ILE A 309 11.67 13.44 -5.69
C ILE A 309 13.06 13.61 -5.07
N MET A 310 14.10 13.39 -5.89
CA MET A 310 15.50 13.46 -5.46
C MET A 310 15.90 14.89 -5.03
N PRO A 311 16.81 15.07 -4.05
CA PRO A 311 17.27 16.40 -3.63
C PRO A 311 17.97 17.20 -4.74
N THR A 312 18.65 16.51 -5.66
CA THR A 312 19.46 17.07 -6.75
C THR A 312 19.26 16.28 -8.05
N GLY A 313 19.73 16.85 -9.17
CA GLY A 313 19.52 16.27 -10.51
C GLY A 313 18.12 16.53 -11.07
N PRO A 314 17.77 15.95 -12.24
CA PRO A 314 16.48 16.17 -12.90
C PRO A 314 15.28 15.77 -12.03
N PRO A 315 14.09 16.33 -12.29
CA PRO A 315 12.85 15.84 -11.71
C PRO A 315 12.47 14.47 -12.30
N THR A 316 11.73 13.68 -11.52
CA THR A 316 11.20 12.37 -11.90
C THR A 316 9.89 12.55 -12.66
N ARG A 317 9.77 11.97 -13.86
CA ARG A 317 8.49 11.86 -14.58
C ARG A 317 7.57 10.90 -13.83
N MET A 318 6.36 11.32 -13.49
CA MET A 318 5.40 10.54 -12.71
C MET A 318 3.98 10.66 -13.24
N TRP A 319 3.17 9.64 -12.98
CA TRP A 319 1.71 9.69 -13.10
C TRP A 319 1.15 10.14 -11.74
N THR A 320 0.37 11.22 -11.75
CA THR A 320 0.08 11.99 -10.53
C THR A 320 -1.37 12.42 -10.45
N TYR A 321 -1.88 12.56 -9.23
CA TYR A 321 -3.09 13.34 -8.98
C TYR A 321 -2.72 14.81 -8.80
N ASN A 322 -3.33 15.69 -9.60
CA ASN A 322 -3.11 17.14 -9.65
C ASN A 322 -1.68 17.62 -9.98
N GLY A 323 -0.75 16.73 -10.33
CA GLY A 323 0.66 17.09 -10.62
C GLY A 323 1.62 16.92 -9.45
N ILE A 324 1.23 16.20 -8.39
CA ILE A 324 2.07 15.94 -7.21
C ILE A 324 2.11 14.45 -6.86
N TYR A 325 3.17 14.05 -6.15
CA TYR A 325 3.31 12.72 -5.56
C TYR A 325 3.78 12.81 -4.09
N PRO A 326 3.11 12.14 -3.13
CA PRO A 326 1.81 11.46 -3.26
C PRO A 326 0.69 12.41 -3.72
N GLY A 327 -0.46 11.85 -4.10
CA GLY A 327 -1.66 12.63 -4.36
C GLY A 327 -2.11 13.44 -3.14
N PRO A 328 -2.93 14.49 -3.33
CA PRO A 328 -3.47 15.28 -2.22
C PRO A 328 -4.15 14.41 -1.17
N THR A 329 -3.95 14.71 0.11
CA THR A 329 -4.70 14.05 1.20
C THR A 329 -6.14 14.52 1.14
N ILE A 330 -7.10 13.63 0.90
CA ILE A 330 -8.51 13.98 1.09
C ILE A 330 -8.82 13.78 2.59
N ARG A 331 -9.49 14.75 3.22
CA ARG A 331 -9.93 14.62 4.63
C ARG A 331 -11.36 15.06 4.77
N ARG A 332 -12.23 14.18 5.25
CA ARG A 332 -13.68 14.38 5.25
C ARG A 332 -14.28 13.96 6.60
N PRO A 333 -15.27 14.70 7.13
CA PRO A 333 -16.12 14.19 8.20
C PRO A 333 -16.92 12.99 7.68
N SER A 334 -16.99 11.95 8.50
CA SER A 334 -17.81 10.78 8.25
C SER A 334 -19.32 11.11 8.32
N GLY A 335 -20.15 10.27 7.71
CA GLY A 335 -21.59 10.50 7.53
C GLY A 335 -21.95 11.65 6.59
N GLN A 336 -20.99 12.22 5.85
CA GLN A 336 -21.23 13.30 4.89
C GLN A 336 -20.76 12.91 3.50
N THR A 337 -21.73 12.62 2.62
CA THR A 337 -21.50 12.23 1.22
C THR A 337 -20.44 13.09 0.52
N SER A 338 -19.47 12.43 -0.10
CA SER A 338 -18.36 13.06 -0.82
C SER A 338 -18.35 12.64 -2.29
N ARG A 339 -18.15 13.61 -3.19
CA ARG A 339 -18.20 13.44 -4.65
C ARG A 339 -16.82 13.71 -5.25
N ILE A 340 -16.06 12.64 -5.46
CA ILE A 340 -14.65 12.70 -5.86
C ILE A 340 -14.56 12.46 -7.38
N SER A 341 -14.22 13.50 -8.13
CA SER A 341 -14.16 13.44 -9.59
C SER A 341 -12.73 13.23 -10.09
N PHE A 342 -12.47 12.09 -10.73
CA PHE A 342 -11.17 11.80 -11.35
C PHE A 342 -11.24 12.05 -12.85
N ARG A 343 -10.35 12.91 -13.36
CA ARG A 343 -10.17 13.17 -14.79
C ARG A 343 -8.92 12.46 -15.30
N ASN A 344 -9.04 11.68 -16.37
CA ASN A 344 -7.91 10.98 -16.99
C ASN A 344 -7.28 11.82 -18.13
N ASP A 345 -6.22 12.56 -17.86
CA ASP A 345 -5.41 13.29 -18.84
C ASP A 345 -4.00 12.67 -19.01
N LEU A 346 -3.82 11.38 -18.70
CA LEU A 346 -2.56 10.66 -18.85
C LEU A 346 -2.16 10.45 -20.34
N PRO A 347 -0.91 10.05 -20.65
CA PRO A 347 -0.45 9.80 -22.03
C PRO A 347 -1.22 8.68 -22.73
N VAL A 348 -1.10 8.57 -24.06
CA VAL A 348 -1.79 7.55 -24.86
C VAL A 348 -1.36 6.11 -24.57
N THR A 349 -0.21 5.92 -23.92
CA THR A 349 0.26 4.64 -23.34
C THR A 349 -0.56 4.21 -22.10
N PHE A 350 -1.46 5.07 -21.63
CA PHE A 350 -2.39 4.83 -20.53
C PHE A 350 -3.83 4.92 -21.05
N ASP A 351 -4.44 3.77 -21.35
CA ASP A 351 -5.82 3.66 -21.88
C ASP A 351 -6.87 4.11 -20.85
N ARG A 352 -6.86 3.50 -19.66
CA ARG A 352 -7.88 3.64 -18.62
C ARG A 352 -7.28 3.61 -17.23
N ALA A 353 -8.00 4.21 -16.29
CA ALA A 353 -7.82 4.06 -14.85
C ALA A 353 -9.09 3.46 -14.23
N THR A 354 -9.01 3.01 -12.99
CA THR A 354 -10.16 2.89 -12.08
C THR A 354 -9.65 3.06 -10.66
N ILE A 355 -10.31 3.89 -9.86
CA ILE A 355 -9.83 4.28 -8.54
C ILE A 355 -10.57 3.50 -7.47
N HIS A 356 -9.83 2.70 -6.71
CA HIS A 356 -10.32 2.09 -5.47
C HIS A 356 -10.16 3.08 -4.31
N HIS A 357 -11.15 3.10 -3.42
CA HIS A 357 -11.10 3.84 -2.16
C HIS A 357 -10.90 2.85 -1.01
N HIS A 358 -9.64 2.50 -0.80
CA HIS A 358 -9.20 1.41 0.05
C HIS A 358 -9.59 1.64 1.51
N GLY A 359 -10.41 0.70 2.03
CA GLY A 359 -10.91 0.66 3.39
C GLY A 359 -12.20 1.45 3.62
N SER A 360 -12.99 1.75 2.57
CA SER A 360 -14.28 2.43 2.68
C SER A 360 -15.46 1.51 2.37
N HIS A 361 -16.55 1.68 3.13
CA HIS A 361 -17.82 1.00 2.86
C HIS A 361 -18.53 1.61 1.65
N SER A 362 -18.03 1.26 0.46
CA SER A 362 -18.41 1.84 -0.83
C SER A 362 -19.28 0.90 -1.64
N ARG A 363 -20.33 1.41 -2.28
CA ARG A 363 -21.14 0.62 -3.23
C ARG A 363 -20.26 0.00 -4.33
N PRO A 364 -20.63 -1.16 -4.92
CA PRO A 364 -19.85 -1.82 -5.96
C PRO A 364 -19.49 -0.95 -7.18
N SER A 365 -20.34 0.02 -7.55
CA SER A 365 -20.03 0.94 -8.66
C SER A 365 -19.04 2.04 -8.29
N GLU A 366 -18.87 2.32 -7.00
CA GLU A 366 -18.01 3.38 -6.45
C GLU A 366 -16.72 2.80 -5.83
N ASP A 367 -16.69 1.48 -5.60
CA ASP A 367 -15.56 0.72 -5.05
C ASP A 367 -14.33 0.63 -5.97
N GLY A 368 -14.45 0.91 -7.27
CA GLY A 368 -13.31 0.95 -8.19
C GLY A 368 -12.97 -0.39 -8.86
N GLN A 369 -13.97 -1.25 -9.09
CA GLN A 369 -13.89 -2.55 -9.78
C GLN A 369 -12.86 -2.59 -10.92
N PRO A 370 -12.02 -3.64 -11.03
CA PRO A 370 -10.80 -3.57 -11.85
C PRO A 370 -11.00 -3.73 -13.36
N ASN A 371 -12.17 -4.22 -13.80
CA ASN A 371 -12.56 -4.38 -15.22
C ASN A 371 -13.75 -3.51 -15.64
N ASP A 372 -14.66 -3.25 -14.70
CA ASP A 372 -15.89 -2.47 -14.91
C ASP A 372 -15.64 -0.99 -14.59
N PHE A 373 -16.59 -0.11 -14.91
CA PHE A 373 -16.63 1.29 -14.43
C PHE A 373 -15.43 2.21 -14.78
N LEU A 374 -14.45 1.72 -15.53
CA LEU A 374 -13.19 2.35 -15.92
C LEU A 374 -13.35 3.79 -16.46
N ILE A 375 -12.27 4.57 -16.32
CA ILE A 375 -12.15 5.98 -16.73
C ILE A 375 -11.25 6.06 -17.98
N PRO A 376 -11.81 6.15 -19.20
CA PRO A 376 -11.00 6.27 -20.42
C PRO A 376 -10.25 7.59 -20.47
N ARG A 377 -9.10 7.59 -21.13
CA ARG A 377 -8.34 8.81 -21.43
C ARG A 377 -9.24 9.90 -22.05
N GLY A 378 -9.09 11.13 -21.57
CA GLY A 378 -9.92 12.29 -21.91
C GLY A 378 -11.24 12.39 -21.14
N SER A 379 -11.60 11.40 -20.31
CA SER A 379 -12.89 11.34 -19.61
C SER A 379 -12.80 11.76 -18.13
N VAL A 380 -13.97 12.04 -17.54
CA VAL A 380 -14.18 12.21 -16.10
C VAL A 380 -15.09 11.11 -15.58
N ARG A 381 -14.79 10.61 -14.38
CA ARG A 381 -15.72 9.84 -13.53
C ARG A 381 -15.85 10.52 -12.18
N THR A 382 -17.08 10.67 -11.68
CA THR A 382 -17.34 11.07 -10.29
C THR A 382 -17.74 9.86 -9.47
N TYR A 383 -16.98 9.56 -8.43
CA TYR A 383 -17.31 8.58 -7.41
C TYR A 383 -18.13 9.24 -6.30
N THR A 384 -19.10 8.53 -5.74
CA THR A 384 -20.01 9.04 -4.70
C THR A 384 -19.93 8.17 -3.44
N TYR A 385 -19.04 8.55 -2.52
CA TYR A 385 -18.87 7.88 -1.22
C TYR A 385 -19.86 8.45 -0.21
N GLU A 386 -20.56 7.59 0.54
CA GLU A 386 -21.57 8.05 1.51
C GLU A 386 -21.01 8.26 2.92
N HIS A 387 -19.91 7.58 3.25
CA HIS A 387 -19.26 7.60 4.56
C HIS A 387 -20.17 7.03 5.67
N LEU A 388 -20.87 5.92 5.38
CA LEU A 388 -21.90 5.33 6.24
C LEU A 388 -21.78 3.80 6.26
N GLU A 389 -21.81 3.19 7.45
CA GLU A 389 -22.06 1.75 7.67
C GLU A 389 -23.36 1.61 8.47
N ARG A 390 -24.27 0.74 8.05
CA ARG A 390 -25.60 0.49 8.66
C ARG A 390 -26.50 1.72 8.77
N GLY A 391 -26.20 2.76 8.01
CA GLY A 391 -26.86 4.08 8.07
C GLY A 391 -26.34 5.03 9.15
N GLU A 392 -25.33 4.63 9.92
CA GLU A 392 -24.57 5.48 10.84
C GLU A 392 -23.20 5.84 10.21
N PRO A 393 -22.49 6.89 10.67
CA PRO A 393 -21.18 7.25 10.14
C PRO A 393 -20.14 6.10 10.18
N GLU A 394 -19.42 5.88 9.08
CA GLU A 394 -18.19 5.07 9.05
C GLU A 394 -17.22 5.54 10.16
N TRP A 395 -16.44 4.64 10.75
CA TRP A 395 -15.53 4.99 11.84
C TRP A 395 -14.41 5.92 11.39
N ALA A 396 -13.87 6.75 12.31
CA ALA A 396 -12.68 7.54 12.03
C ALA A 396 -11.49 6.63 11.69
N VAL A 397 -10.94 6.78 10.49
CA VAL A 397 -9.97 5.86 9.90
C VAL A 397 -9.02 6.58 8.93
N THR A 398 -7.78 6.08 8.83
CA THR A 398 -6.89 6.39 7.72
C THR A 398 -7.16 5.41 6.58
N GLN A 399 -7.92 5.85 5.57
CA GLN A 399 -8.13 5.18 4.28
C GLN A 399 -7.05 5.64 3.27
N TRP A 400 -7.09 5.12 2.05
CA TRP A 400 -6.29 5.67 0.94
C TRP A 400 -6.97 5.42 -0.41
N TYR A 401 -6.51 6.09 -1.46
CA TYR A 401 -7.05 5.91 -2.81
C TYR A 401 -5.92 5.65 -3.81
N HIS A 402 -6.13 4.68 -4.69
CA HIS A 402 -5.15 4.27 -5.69
C HIS A 402 -5.81 3.75 -6.97
N ASP A 403 -5.06 3.71 -8.07
CA ASP A 403 -5.52 2.99 -9.26
C ASP A 403 -5.52 1.48 -9.01
N HIS A 404 -6.55 0.78 -9.48
CA HIS A 404 -6.84 -0.64 -9.29
C HIS A 404 -7.25 -1.28 -10.64
N ARG A 405 -6.58 -0.91 -11.75
CA ARG A 405 -6.92 -1.45 -13.08
C ARG A 405 -6.23 -2.78 -13.33
N MET A 406 -7.03 -3.78 -13.72
CA MET A 406 -6.61 -5.12 -14.12
C MET A 406 -5.32 -5.17 -14.97
N ASP A 407 -4.48 -6.15 -14.65
CA ASP A 407 -3.17 -6.48 -15.25
C ASP A 407 -2.09 -5.39 -15.13
N VAL A 408 -2.39 -4.23 -14.51
CA VAL A 408 -1.47 -3.09 -14.43
C VAL A 408 -1.52 -2.29 -13.12
N THR A 409 -2.18 -2.77 -12.05
CA THR A 409 -2.24 -2.08 -10.75
C THR A 409 -0.83 -1.77 -10.25
N GLY A 410 0.07 -2.75 -10.25
CA GLY A 410 1.46 -2.60 -9.79
C GLY A 410 2.20 -1.52 -10.57
N ARG A 411 2.09 -1.52 -11.90
CA ARG A 411 2.69 -0.50 -12.76
C ARG A 411 2.10 0.89 -12.51
N ASN A 412 0.78 0.99 -12.37
CA ASN A 412 0.06 2.26 -12.28
C ASN A 412 0.30 2.95 -10.92
N VAL A 413 0.27 2.18 -9.82
CA VAL A 413 0.67 2.63 -8.48
C VAL A 413 2.18 2.92 -8.44
N TRP A 414 3.02 2.11 -9.10
CA TRP A 414 4.47 2.34 -9.12
C TRP A 414 4.82 3.73 -9.64
N ASN A 415 4.17 4.15 -10.73
CA ASN A 415 4.37 5.45 -11.39
C ASN A 415 3.78 6.65 -10.63
N GLY A 416 2.97 6.43 -9.59
CA GLY A 416 2.57 7.47 -8.63
C GLY A 416 1.07 7.64 -8.35
N LEU A 417 0.19 6.80 -8.90
CA LEU A 417 -1.27 6.94 -8.75
C LEU A 417 -1.79 6.44 -7.37
N ALA A 418 -1.26 6.99 -6.27
CA ALA A 418 -1.76 6.78 -4.90
C ALA A 418 -1.81 8.10 -4.08
N GLY A 419 -2.76 8.19 -3.15
CA GLY A 419 -2.91 9.31 -2.20
C GLY A 419 -3.68 8.91 -0.93
N MET A 420 -3.56 9.70 0.14
CA MET A 420 -4.17 9.39 1.45
C MET A 420 -5.64 9.87 1.53
N PHE A 421 -6.50 9.14 2.23
CA PHE A 421 -7.86 9.58 2.57
C PHE A 421 -8.06 9.46 4.10
N ILE A 422 -8.65 10.45 4.75
CA ILE A 422 -8.86 10.42 6.21
C ILE A 422 -10.33 10.73 6.50
N LEU A 423 -10.99 9.80 7.20
CA LEU A 423 -12.29 10.05 7.80
C LEU A 423 -12.14 10.50 9.25
N ASP A 424 -12.79 11.62 9.57
CA ASP A 424 -12.95 12.11 10.94
C ASP A 424 -14.37 11.82 11.42
N ASP A 425 -14.53 11.22 12.61
CA ASP A 425 -15.82 11.11 13.29
C ASP A 425 -15.83 11.92 14.60
N ALA A 426 -17.03 12.10 15.17
CA ALA A 426 -17.21 12.86 16.40
C ALA A 426 -16.56 12.21 17.64
N PHE A 427 -16.28 10.90 17.59
CA PHE A 427 -15.71 10.12 18.69
C PHE A 427 -14.20 10.35 18.78
N ASP A 428 -13.47 10.15 17.68
CA ASP A 428 -12.04 10.48 17.58
C ASP A 428 -11.78 11.98 17.81
N SER A 429 -12.66 12.82 17.25
CA SER A 429 -12.65 14.27 17.47
C SER A 429 -12.80 14.67 18.94
N ALA A 430 -13.40 13.83 19.80
CA ALA A 430 -13.54 14.08 21.23
C ALA A 430 -12.34 13.61 22.07
N LEU A 431 -11.55 12.65 21.61
CA LEU A 431 -10.39 12.14 22.35
C LEU A 431 -9.27 13.20 22.45
N PRO A 432 -8.50 13.28 23.57
CA PRO A 432 -7.40 14.25 23.75
C PRO A 432 -6.12 13.93 22.94
N LEU A 433 -6.24 13.15 21.85
CA LEU A 433 -5.13 12.79 20.96
C LEU A 433 -4.52 14.02 20.25
N PRO A 434 -3.25 13.93 19.77
CA PRO A 434 -2.65 14.97 18.93
C PRO A 434 -3.47 15.25 17.65
N LYS A 435 -3.59 16.53 17.29
CA LYS A 435 -4.47 17.07 16.22
C LYS A 435 -3.81 18.25 15.51
N GLY A 436 -4.35 18.65 14.36
CA GLY A 436 -3.85 19.81 13.60
C GLY A 436 -2.47 19.53 13.02
N GLU A 437 -1.49 20.42 13.25
CA GLU A 437 -0.10 20.19 12.85
C GLU A 437 0.56 18.98 13.53
N PHE A 438 -0.03 18.47 14.62
CA PHE A 438 0.43 17.30 15.36
C PHE A 438 -0.22 15.99 14.87
N ASP A 439 -0.99 16.00 13.76
CA ASP A 439 -1.63 14.83 13.14
C ASP A 439 -1.09 14.66 11.69
N VAL A 440 -0.08 13.80 11.54
CA VAL A 440 0.85 13.80 10.40
C VAL A 440 0.69 12.53 9.54
N PRO A 441 0.25 12.63 8.28
CA PRO A 441 0.21 11.49 7.37
C PRO A 441 1.58 11.20 6.75
N LEU A 442 2.02 9.94 6.81
CA LEU A 442 3.22 9.42 6.17
C LEU A 442 2.85 8.29 5.19
N VAL A 443 2.91 8.58 3.89
CA VAL A 443 2.85 7.58 2.82
C VAL A 443 4.28 7.10 2.55
N ILE A 444 4.55 5.83 2.84
CA ILE A 444 5.86 5.20 2.62
C ILE A 444 5.77 4.30 1.38
N ALA A 445 6.74 4.41 0.48
CA ALA A 445 6.87 3.54 -0.69
C ALA A 445 8.34 3.40 -1.09
N ASP A 446 8.72 2.36 -1.83
CA ASP A 446 10.04 2.24 -2.43
C ASP A 446 10.01 2.40 -3.96
N LYS A 447 11.12 2.92 -4.51
CA LYS A 447 11.36 3.07 -5.95
C LYS A 447 12.82 2.74 -6.29
N THR A 448 13.08 2.35 -7.53
CA THR A 448 14.42 2.31 -8.12
C THR A 448 14.54 3.48 -9.09
N PHE A 449 15.69 4.16 -9.11
CA PHE A 449 15.92 5.31 -10.01
C PHE A 449 17.11 5.07 -10.93
N ASP A 450 16.98 5.47 -12.19
CA ASP A 450 18.08 5.51 -13.16
C ASP A 450 19.05 6.70 -12.90
N ALA A 451 20.09 6.82 -13.74
CA ALA A 451 21.05 7.93 -13.65
C ALA A 451 20.45 9.32 -13.94
N ASN A 452 19.22 9.39 -14.47
CA ASN A 452 18.49 10.61 -14.79
C ASN A 452 17.36 10.91 -13.79
N ASN A 453 17.32 10.23 -12.63
CA ASN A 453 16.25 10.29 -11.62
C ASN A 453 14.86 9.84 -12.12
N GLN A 454 14.77 9.03 -13.17
CA GLN A 454 13.53 8.42 -13.65
C GLN A 454 13.29 7.06 -12.98
N ILE A 455 12.04 6.61 -12.89
CA ILE A 455 11.63 5.43 -12.10
C ILE A 455 11.23 4.22 -12.97
N PRO A 456 12.18 3.54 -13.64
CA PRO A 456 11.85 2.39 -14.50
C PRO A 456 11.09 1.31 -13.72
N TYR A 457 9.97 0.86 -14.29
CA TYR A 457 9.21 -0.26 -13.76
C TYR A 457 9.65 -1.55 -14.43
N THR A 458 10.22 -2.46 -13.65
CA THR A 458 10.53 -3.83 -14.06
C THR A 458 9.53 -4.75 -13.36
N PHE A 459 8.63 -5.37 -14.12
CA PHE A 459 7.73 -6.38 -13.56
C PHE A 459 8.52 -7.57 -13.02
N SER A 460 8.10 -8.07 -11.86
CA SER A 460 8.68 -9.24 -11.21
C SER A 460 7.54 -10.08 -10.67
N ILE A 461 7.43 -11.35 -11.09
CA ILE A 461 6.34 -12.24 -10.65
C ILE A 461 6.34 -12.44 -9.13
N VAL A 462 7.48 -12.32 -8.44
CA VAL A 462 7.55 -12.40 -6.97
C VAL A 462 7.37 -11.04 -6.27
N GLY A 463 6.94 -10.00 -7.01
CA GLY A 463 6.85 -8.62 -6.54
C GLY A 463 8.03 -7.75 -6.98
N THR A 464 7.75 -6.49 -7.32
CA THR A 464 8.76 -5.48 -7.68
C THR A 464 9.25 -4.74 -6.43
N LEU A 465 10.56 -4.47 -6.37
CA LEU A 465 11.21 -3.77 -5.26
C LEU A 465 11.98 -2.54 -5.74
N GLY A 466 11.98 -1.50 -4.91
CA GLY A 466 12.83 -0.32 -5.02
C GLY A 466 14.12 -0.43 -4.21
N ASP A 467 15.17 0.27 -4.65
CA ASP A 467 16.42 0.49 -3.89
C ASP A 467 16.35 1.70 -2.93
N THR A 468 15.40 2.60 -3.17
CA THR A 468 15.26 3.90 -2.51
C THR A 468 13.91 3.99 -1.82
N TRP A 469 13.91 3.98 -0.49
CA TRP A 469 12.72 4.24 0.33
C TRP A 469 12.36 5.73 0.27
N LEU A 470 11.07 6.03 0.16
CA LEU A 470 10.50 7.37 0.13
C LEU A 470 9.48 7.52 1.26
N VAL A 471 9.49 8.67 1.94
CA VAL A 471 8.41 9.11 2.83
C VAL A 471 7.82 10.40 2.24
N ASN A 472 6.52 10.39 1.95
CA ASN A 472 5.81 11.45 1.21
C ASN A 472 6.56 11.92 -0.04
N GLY A 473 7.07 10.99 -0.85
CA GLY A 473 7.75 11.31 -2.12
C GLY A 473 9.09 12.02 -1.95
N ARG A 474 9.80 11.78 -0.83
CA ARG A 474 11.18 12.22 -0.58
C ARG A 474 12.01 11.06 -0.01
N PRO A 475 13.26 10.85 -0.46
CA PRO A 475 14.18 9.92 0.18
C PRO A 475 14.78 10.57 1.44
N GLN A 476 14.74 9.85 2.55
CA GLN A 476 15.36 10.24 3.84
C GLN A 476 15.14 11.70 4.28
N PRO A 477 13.90 12.23 4.28
CA PRO A 477 13.63 13.61 4.67
C PRO A 477 13.83 13.83 6.18
N TYR A 478 13.90 15.11 6.59
CA TYR A 478 13.75 15.51 7.99
C TYR A 478 12.38 16.14 8.26
N PHE A 479 11.88 16.08 9.48
CA PHE A 479 10.69 16.79 9.94
C PHE A 479 10.98 17.47 11.27
N ASP A 480 10.83 18.79 11.31
CA ASP A 480 11.05 19.60 12.50
C ASP A 480 9.84 19.48 13.44
N VAL A 481 10.07 18.93 14.63
CA VAL A 481 9.05 18.67 15.65
C VAL A 481 9.38 19.43 16.93
N GLY A 482 8.35 19.65 17.75
CA GLY A 482 8.53 20.08 19.13
C GLY A 482 8.56 18.92 20.11
N ASP A 483 8.97 19.19 21.34
CA ASP A 483 9.13 18.21 22.42
C ASP A 483 7.78 17.82 23.06
N ARG A 484 6.93 17.19 22.25
CA ARG A 484 5.57 16.76 22.60
C ARG A 484 5.11 15.57 21.74
N LYS A 485 3.88 15.09 21.95
CA LYS A 485 3.27 14.00 21.19
C LYS A 485 2.79 14.42 19.79
N TYR A 486 2.98 13.53 18.84
CA TYR A 486 2.48 13.60 17.47
C TYR A 486 1.73 12.30 17.14
N ARG A 487 0.54 12.42 16.57
CA ARG A 487 -0.19 11.33 15.92
C ARG A 487 0.40 11.19 14.51
N VAL A 488 0.81 9.99 14.15
CA VAL A 488 1.45 9.70 12.87
C VAL A 488 0.66 8.57 12.21
N ARG A 489 0.08 8.87 11.06
CA ARG A 489 -0.76 7.96 10.26
C ARG A 489 0.09 7.39 9.14
N ILE A 490 0.59 6.17 9.32
CA ILE A 490 1.55 5.55 8.41
C ILE A 490 0.81 4.60 7.47
N LEU A 491 0.96 4.82 6.16
CA LEU A 491 0.52 3.93 5.09
C LEU A 491 1.75 3.31 4.44
N ASN A 492 1.74 1.99 4.24
CA ASN A 492 2.66 1.33 3.32
C ASN A 492 2.03 1.22 1.92
N ALA A 493 2.46 2.09 1.00
CA ALA A 493 2.10 2.12 -0.41
C ALA A 493 3.25 1.62 -1.32
N ALA A 494 4.11 0.72 -0.81
CA ALA A 494 5.04 -0.04 -1.64
C ALA A 494 4.32 -1.15 -2.40
N ASN A 495 4.77 -1.45 -3.63
CA ASN A 495 4.20 -2.52 -4.47
C ASN A 495 4.25 -3.90 -3.80
N ARG A 496 5.34 -4.17 -3.06
CA ARG A 496 5.63 -5.48 -2.45
C ARG A 496 6.19 -5.37 -1.04
N ARG A 497 7.01 -4.35 -0.77
CA ARG A 497 7.92 -4.33 0.38
C ARG A 497 7.17 -4.32 1.72
N PRO A 498 7.33 -5.35 2.58
CA PRO A 498 6.98 -5.23 3.99
C PRO A 498 7.96 -4.29 4.69
N LEU A 499 7.46 -3.51 5.65
CA LEU A 499 8.27 -2.67 6.53
C LEU A 499 8.29 -3.25 7.94
N VAL A 500 9.39 -3.11 8.68
CA VAL A 500 9.46 -3.39 10.12
C VAL A 500 9.91 -2.12 10.83
N LEU A 501 8.94 -1.28 11.17
CA LEU A 501 9.14 0.06 11.70
C LEU A 501 9.67 0.04 13.14
N ALA A 502 10.72 0.82 13.40
CA ALA A 502 11.31 1.04 14.72
C ALA A 502 11.89 2.47 14.84
N LEU A 503 12.07 2.97 16.07
CA LEU A 503 12.74 4.24 16.36
C LEU A 503 14.21 4.02 16.75
N SER A 504 15.12 4.88 16.27
CA SER A 504 16.57 4.74 16.49
C SER A 504 17.04 4.90 17.95
N ASN A 505 16.20 5.50 18.81
CA ASN A 505 16.42 5.59 20.25
C ASN A 505 15.84 4.40 21.03
N GLY A 506 15.25 3.41 20.35
CA GLY A 506 14.62 2.24 20.98
C GLY A 506 13.28 2.53 21.70
N ALA A 507 12.76 3.76 21.63
CA ALA A 507 11.50 4.11 22.28
C ALA A 507 10.31 3.38 21.63
N PRO A 508 9.28 3.02 22.42
CA PRO A 508 8.07 2.42 21.87
C PRO A 508 7.23 3.45 21.11
N MET A 509 6.66 3.03 19.99
CA MET A 509 5.59 3.74 19.31
C MET A 509 4.27 3.30 19.95
N THR A 510 3.43 4.25 20.38
CA THR A 510 2.13 3.93 20.99
C THR A 510 1.11 3.71 19.88
N GLN A 511 0.90 2.47 19.43
CA GLN A 511 -0.13 2.17 18.43
C GLN A 511 -1.53 2.47 19.01
N ILE A 512 -2.29 3.32 18.32
CA ILE A 512 -3.66 3.71 18.67
C ILE A 512 -4.70 3.22 17.64
N GLY A 513 -4.27 2.82 16.45
CA GLY A 513 -5.17 2.39 15.38
C GLY A 513 -4.55 1.45 14.36
N THR A 514 -5.41 0.95 13.49
CA THR A 514 -5.16 0.05 12.36
C THR A 514 -5.71 0.68 11.06
N ASP A 515 -5.64 -0.08 9.97
CA ASP A 515 -6.36 0.09 8.72
C ASP A 515 -7.89 0.27 8.86
N ALA A 516 -8.49 -0.17 9.96
CA ALA A 516 -9.92 -0.02 10.30
C ALA A 516 -10.18 0.99 11.45
N GLY A 517 -9.27 1.95 11.65
CA GLY A 517 -9.43 3.02 12.63
C GLY A 517 -8.93 2.67 14.03
N LEU A 518 -9.57 3.22 15.07
CA LEU A 518 -9.05 3.12 16.45
C LEU A 518 -9.12 1.70 17.03
N LEU A 519 -8.02 1.29 17.67
CA LEU A 519 -7.96 0.12 18.55
C LEU A 519 -8.89 0.29 19.76
N PRO A 520 -9.18 -0.79 20.53
CA PRO A 520 -9.92 -0.66 21.79
C PRO A 520 -9.12 0.04 22.91
N ALA A 521 -7.80 -0.13 22.90
CA ALA A 521 -6.86 0.42 23.86
C ALA A 521 -5.48 0.62 23.16
N PRO A 522 -4.63 1.55 23.64
CA PRO A 522 -3.32 1.77 23.04
C PRO A 522 -2.35 0.61 23.33
N ILE A 523 -1.52 0.26 22.35
CA ILE A 523 -0.52 -0.82 22.45
C ILE A 523 0.88 -0.25 22.24
N GLN A 524 1.76 -0.39 23.23
CA GLN A 524 3.16 0.03 23.11
C GLN A 524 3.95 -0.97 22.26
N ARG A 525 4.62 -0.49 21.20
CA ARG A 525 5.37 -1.33 20.25
C ARG A 525 6.71 -0.71 19.87
N THR A 526 7.81 -1.37 20.22
CA THR A 526 9.16 -1.03 19.73
C THR A 526 9.42 -1.52 18.29
N SER A 527 8.58 -2.44 17.80
CA SER A 527 8.61 -2.93 16.41
C SER A 527 7.19 -3.10 15.86
N ILE A 528 6.94 -2.55 14.66
CA ILE A 528 5.67 -2.65 13.93
C ILE A 528 5.94 -3.20 12.52
N ILE A 529 5.53 -4.45 12.29
CA ILE A 529 5.41 -5.01 10.93
C ILE A 529 4.25 -4.30 10.23
N LEU A 530 4.47 -3.85 8.99
CA LEU A 530 3.46 -3.19 8.16
C LEU A 530 3.61 -3.64 6.69
N GLN A 531 2.66 -4.44 6.20
CA GLN A 531 2.62 -4.94 4.81
C GLN A 531 2.11 -3.88 3.83
N PRO A 532 2.30 -4.08 2.51
CA PRO A 532 1.56 -3.34 1.48
C PRO A 532 0.06 -3.24 1.81
N ALA A 533 -0.48 -2.04 1.55
CA ALA A 533 -1.81 -1.54 1.91
C ALA A 533 -2.14 -1.36 3.38
N GLU A 534 -1.44 -1.98 4.34
CA GLU A 534 -1.73 -1.77 5.75
C GLU A 534 -1.47 -0.31 6.17
N ARG A 535 -2.38 0.23 6.99
CA ARG A 535 -2.15 1.44 7.76
C ARG A 535 -1.93 1.12 9.23
N VAL A 536 -1.15 1.97 9.89
CA VAL A 536 -1.04 2.00 11.34
C VAL A 536 -1.06 3.44 11.83
N GLU A 537 -1.84 3.69 12.88
CA GLU A 537 -1.83 4.97 13.57
C GLU A 537 -1.07 4.83 14.89
N VAL A 538 -0.02 5.62 15.05
CA VAL A 538 0.83 5.64 16.25
C VAL A 538 0.87 7.04 16.86
N VAL A 539 1.04 7.12 18.17
CA VAL A 539 1.52 8.33 18.84
C VAL A 539 3.01 8.16 19.13
N LEU A 540 3.80 9.11 18.65
CA LEU A 540 5.22 9.26 18.97
C LEU A 540 5.36 10.36 20.02
N ASP A 541 6.11 10.11 21.09
CA ASP A 541 6.32 11.07 22.16
C ASP A 541 7.75 11.63 22.12
N PHE A 542 7.88 12.93 21.83
CA PHE A 542 9.16 13.63 21.84
C PHE A 542 9.37 14.49 23.10
N ALA A 543 8.51 14.37 24.11
CA ALA A 543 8.61 15.15 25.34
C ALA A 543 9.95 14.95 26.07
N GLY A 544 10.61 16.07 26.40
CA GLY A 544 11.94 16.06 27.01
C GLY A 544 13.10 15.69 26.07
N LEU A 545 12.85 15.52 24.77
CA LEU A 545 13.89 15.21 23.77
C LEU A 545 14.43 16.46 23.05
N LEU A 546 14.16 17.68 23.54
CA LEU A 546 14.60 18.93 22.92
C LEU A 546 16.12 18.95 22.66
N GLY A 547 16.51 19.30 21.43
CA GLY A 547 17.88 19.25 20.93
C GLY A 547 18.32 17.89 20.35
N GLN A 548 17.49 16.85 20.42
CA GLN A 548 17.80 15.51 19.92
C GLN A 548 17.20 15.24 18.54
N ASN A 549 17.75 14.22 17.86
CA ASN A 549 17.24 13.69 16.59
C ASN A 549 16.80 12.23 16.81
N VAL A 550 15.60 11.87 16.33
CA VAL A 550 15.07 10.50 16.38
C VAL A 550 14.77 10.05 14.95
N VAL A 551 15.27 8.89 14.54
CA VAL A 551 15.09 8.37 13.17
C VAL A 551 14.05 7.25 13.18
N LEU A 552 13.09 7.32 12.26
CA LEU A 552 12.21 6.19 11.93
C LEU A 552 12.95 5.27 10.95
N MET A 553 13.01 3.98 11.25
CA MET A 553 13.79 2.99 10.50
C MET A 553 12.90 1.84 10.02
N ASP A 554 13.23 1.27 8.86
CA ASP A 554 12.82 -0.06 8.44
C ASP A 554 13.92 -1.06 8.81
N THR A 555 13.60 -1.97 9.72
CA THR A 555 14.49 -3.02 10.25
C THR A 555 14.27 -4.40 9.60
N ASN A 556 13.51 -4.47 8.51
CA ASN A 556 13.18 -5.72 7.81
C ASN A 556 14.41 -6.42 7.19
N THR A 557 15.52 -5.69 6.99
CA THR A 557 16.82 -6.30 6.64
C THR A 557 17.59 -6.71 7.90
N PRO A 558 18.00 -7.97 8.07
CA PRO A 558 18.80 -8.41 9.23
C PRO A 558 20.06 -7.56 9.42
N ALA A 559 20.14 -6.88 10.57
CA ALA A 559 21.23 -5.98 10.88
C ALA A 559 22.56 -6.74 10.97
N THR A 560 23.46 -6.48 10.02
CA THR A 560 24.76 -7.14 9.90
C THR A 560 25.85 -6.11 9.65
N PRO A 561 27.13 -6.38 10.00
CA PRO A 561 28.23 -5.45 9.70
C PRO A 561 28.36 -5.20 8.19
N GLY A 562 27.95 -4.01 7.75
CA GLY A 562 27.87 -3.61 6.33
C GLY A 562 26.45 -3.45 5.78
N ASN A 563 25.42 -3.97 6.46
CA ASN A 563 24.00 -3.79 6.09
C ASN A 563 23.18 -3.33 7.31
N PRO A 564 23.22 -2.03 7.66
CA PRO A 564 22.37 -1.48 8.72
C PRO A 564 20.90 -1.39 8.29
N PRO A 565 19.96 -1.25 9.26
CA PRO A 565 18.57 -0.88 9.00
C PRO A 565 18.43 0.34 8.07
N LYS A 566 17.31 0.43 7.35
CA LYS A 566 17.07 1.50 6.39
C LYS A 566 16.41 2.67 7.08
N GLU A 567 17.18 3.74 7.29
CA GLU A 567 16.68 4.98 7.86
C GLU A 567 15.69 5.66 6.89
N LEU A 568 14.44 5.83 7.32
CA LEU A 568 13.33 6.32 6.48
C LEU A 568 13.19 7.83 6.55
N MET A 569 13.24 8.42 7.75
CA MET A 569 13.20 9.86 7.99
C MET A 569 13.69 10.23 9.39
N GLN A 570 14.12 11.48 9.57
CA GLN A 570 14.58 12.04 10.86
C GLN A 570 13.58 13.04 11.43
N PHE A 571 13.09 12.79 12.63
CA PHE A 571 12.46 13.82 13.48
C PHE A 571 13.55 14.65 14.15
N ARG A 572 13.46 15.98 14.05
CA ARG A 572 14.36 16.93 14.71
C ARG A 572 13.60 17.63 15.81
N VAL A 573 13.91 17.36 17.07
CA VAL A 573 13.17 17.92 18.20
C VAL A 573 13.77 19.30 18.53
N ASN A 574 13.28 20.35 17.87
CA ASN A 574 13.89 21.68 17.88
C ASN A 574 12.91 22.84 18.18
N ARG A 575 11.66 22.54 18.52
CA ARG A 575 10.67 23.52 19.00
C ARG A 575 10.32 23.25 20.46
N ASP A 576 10.57 24.20 21.35
CA ASP A 576 10.04 24.18 22.72
C ASP A 576 8.51 24.37 22.64
N LEU A 577 7.74 23.32 22.94
CA LEU A 577 6.27 23.32 22.81
C LEU A 577 5.60 22.53 23.93
N THR A 578 4.87 23.23 24.79
CA THR A 578 4.07 22.64 25.88
C THR A 578 3.16 21.50 25.40
N GLU A 579 3.26 20.34 26.04
CA GLU A 579 2.32 19.23 25.83
C GLU A 579 0.90 19.61 26.27
N THR A 580 -0.07 19.31 25.42
CA THR A 580 -1.51 19.56 25.65
C THR A 580 -2.40 18.38 25.26
N SER A 581 -1.80 17.27 24.84
CA SER A 581 -2.46 16.05 24.37
C SER A 581 -2.12 14.85 25.25
N SER A 582 -2.96 13.82 25.22
CA SER A 582 -2.75 12.57 25.93
C SER A 582 -3.35 11.39 25.17
N VAL A 583 -2.90 10.17 25.50
CA VAL A 583 -3.44 8.93 24.94
C VAL A 583 -4.28 8.25 26.02
N PRO A 584 -5.62 8.20 25.89
CA PRO A 584 -6.49 7.51 26.82
C PRO A 584 -6.21 6.00 26.88
N ALA A 585 -6.40 5.38 28.05
CA ALA A 585 -6.28 3.93 28.22
C ALA A 585 -7.40 3.14 27.51
N THR A 586 -8.57 3.76 27.31
CA THR A 586 -9.67 3.26 26.48
C THR A 586 -9.82 4.18 25.28
N LEU A 587 -9.73 3.61 24.07
CA LEU A 587 -9.91 4.33 22.82
C LEU A 587 -11.35 4.09 22.31
N ARG A 588 -11.59 3.12 21.44
CA ARG A 588 -12.95 2.77 20.93
C ARG A 588 -13.51 1.52 21.66
N PRO A 589 -14.82 1.22 21.64
CA PRO A 589 -15.30 -0.11 22.02
C PRO A 589 -14.74 -1.19 21.07
N ALA A 590 -14.51 -2.39 21.59
CA ALA A 590 -14.13 -3.53 20.74
C ALA A 590 -15.33 -3.97 19.85
N PRO A 591 -15.08 -4.45 18.62
CA PRO A 591 -16.13 -4.96 17.75
C PRO A 591 -16.79 -6.20 18.37
N THR A 592 -18.07 -6.41 18.08
CA THR A 592 -18.79 -7.64 18.45
C THR A 592 -19.45 -8.25 17.22
N PHE A 593 -19.20 -9.54 17.00
CA PHE A 593 -19.72 -10.28 15.85
C PHE A 593 -20.79 -11.29 16.29
N PRO A 594 -21.93 -11.38 15.57
CA PRO A 594 -22.84 -12.52 15.66
C PRO A 594 -22.13 -13.86 15.40
N THR A 595 -22.75 -14.96 15.80
CA THR A 595 -22.30 -16.32 15.41
C THR A 595 -22.27 -16.41 13.87
N PRO A 596 -21.15 -16.82 13.25
CA PRO A 596 -21.07 -16.92 11.80
C PRO A 596 -22.05 -17.95 11.25
N THR A 597 -22.77 -17.60 10.19
CA THR A 597 -23.77 -18.46 9.53
C THR A 597 -23.16 -19.41 8.52
N LYS A 598 -21.90 -19.17 8.12
CA LYS A 598 -21.17 -19.97 7.12
C LYS A 598 -19.66 -19.82 7.35
N ASP A 599 -18.94 -20.94 7.20
CA ASP A 599 -17.48 -20.98 7.11
C ASP A 599 -17.05 -21.05 5.63
N ARG A 600 -15.97 -20.36 5.27
CA ARG A 600 -15.33 -20.44 3.93
C ARG A 600 -13.83 -20.63 4.04
N GLN A 601 -13.23 -21.26 3.02
CA GLN A 601 -11.79 -21.50 2.93
C GLN A 601 -11.23 -20.96 1.61
N PHE A 602 -10.09 -20.28 1.70
CA PHE A 602 -9.34 -19.72 0.58
C PHE A 602 -7.89 -20.17 0.68
N VAL A 603 -7.39 -20.85 -0.35
CA VAL A 603 -6.05 -21.43 -0.39
C VAL A 603 -5.19 -20.66 -1.38
N LEU A 604 -4.13 -20.02 -0.88
CA LEU A 604 -3.20 -19.20 -1.65
C LEU A 604 -2.08 -20.08 -2.21
N ARG A 605 -1.89 -20.06 -3.53
CA ARG A 605 -0.95 -20.94 -4.24
C ARG A 605 -0.17 -20.22 -5.33
N ALA A 606 1.09 -20.61 -5.49
CA ALA A 606 1.84 -20.38 -6.71
C ALA A 606 1.55 -21.53 -7.70
N VAL A 607 1.26 -21.19 -8.95
CA VAL A 607 1.41 -22.11 -10.09
C VAL A 607 2.85 -21.98 -10.57
N THR A 608 3.56 -23.09 -10.68
CA THR A 608 4.99 -23.11 -11.05
C THR A 608 5.20 -23.76 -12.41
N ASN A 609 6.27 -23.35 -13.09
CA ASN A 609 6.78 -24.06 -14.27
C ASN A 609 7.56 -25.34 -13.86
N ALA A 610 8.03 -26.11 -14.85
CA ALA A 610 8.82 -27.33 -14.61
C ALA A 610 10.17 -27.09 -13.89
N ALA A 611 10.65 -25.85 -13.81
CA ALA A 611 11.84 -25.46 -13.05
C ALA A 611 11.52 -24.93 -11.63
N GLY A 612 10.25 -25.04 -11.19
CA GLY A 612 9.80 -24.57 -9.88
C GLY A 612 9.62 -23.05 -9.77
N THR A 613 9.84 -22.27 -10.84
CA THR A 613 9.62 -20.83 -10.83
C THR A 613 8.13 -20.52 -10.81
N PRO A 614 7.63 -19.61 -9.94
CA PRO A 614 6.26 -19.10 -10.04
C PRO A 614 5.99 -18.49 -11.41
N THR A 615 4.82 -18.76 -11.97
CA THR A 615 4.32 -18.18 -13.22
C THR A 615 2.99 -17.47 -13.03
N GLN A 616 2.16 -17.92 -12.07
CA GLN A 616 0.93 -17.26 -11.65
C GLN A 616 0.71 -17.45 -10.15
N TRP A 617 0.01 -16.51 -9.53
CA TRP A 617 -0.51 -16.58 -8.18
C TRP A 617 -2.03 -16.75 -8.22
N THR A 618 -2.56 -17.61 -7.35
CA THR A 618 -3.93 -18.11 -7.45
C THR A 618 -4.61 -18.25 -6.10
N ILE A 619 -5.93 -18.07 -6.10
CA ILE A 619 -6.82 -18.37 -4.96
C ILE A 619 -7.60 -19.63 -5.32
N ASN A 620 -7.60 -20.65 -4.46
CA ASN A 620 -8.28 -21.93 -4.68
C ASN A 620 -7.88 -22.66 -6.00
N ASN A 621 -6.62 -22.52 -6.41
CA ASN A 621 -6.06 -22.97 -7.71
C ASN A 621 -6.64 -22.25 -8.94
N GLN A 622 -7.34 -21.13 -8.77
CA GLN A 622 -7.84 -20.31 -9.87
C GLN A 622 -7.04 -19.01 -9.96
N ALA A 623 -6.61 -18.66 -11.18
CA ALA A 623 -6.27 -17.28 -11.52
C ALA A 623 -7.55 -16.43 -11.53
N PHE A 624 -7.44 -15.11 -11.50
CA PHE A 624 -8.63 -14.26 -11.60
C PHE A 624 -9.41 -14.47 -12.91
N ASP A 625 -10.74 -14.42 -12.83
CA ASP A 625 -11.66 -14.34 -13.97
C ASP A 625 -12.79 -13.38 -13.56
N PRO A 626 -12.98 -12.24 -14.27
CA PRO A 626 -14.03 -11.29 -13.93
C PRO A 626 -15.44 -11.88 -14.00
N ASN A 627 -15.65 -12.98 -14.72
CA ASN A 627 -16.96 -13.60 -14.89
C ASN A 627 -17.28 -14.64 -13.80
N ARG A 628 -16.28 -15.05 -13.00
CA ARG A 628 -16.42 -16.05 -11.95
C ARG A 628 -16.93 -15.41 -10.65
N ILE A 629 -17.59 -16.20 -9.82
CA ILE A 629 -17.98 -15.83 -8.46
C ILE A 629 -17.37 -16.87 -7.52
N ASP A 630 -16.31 -16.47 -6.82
CA ASP A 630 -15.54 -17.33 -5.90
C ASP A 630 -16.21 -17.43 -4.51
N ALA A 631 -16.92 -16.38 -4.10
CA ALA A 631 -17.68 -16.37 -2.86
C ALA A 631 -19.01 -15.61 -3.00
N ASP A 632 -19.97 -15.92 -2.13
CA ASP A 632 -21.33 -15.41 -2.21
C ASP A 632 -21.98 -15.19 -0.83
N PRO A 633 -21.48 -14.24 -0.04
CA PRO A 633 -22.08 -13.92 1.25
C PRO A 633 -23.52 -13.39 1.10
N VAL A 634 -24.33 -13.57 2.14
CA VAL A 634 -25.69 -13.02 2.22
C VAL A 634 -25.65 -11.67 2.96
N LEU A 635 -26.41 -10.69 2.49
CA LEU A 635 -26.53 -9.39 3.14
C LEU A 635 -27.03 -9.52 4.58
N ASN A 636 -26.38 -8.81 5.51
CA ASN A 636 -26.51 -8.91 6.97
C ASN A 636 -26.08 -10.26 7.58
N SER A 637 -25.46 -11.17 6.82
CA SER A 637 -24.85 -12.38 7.40
C SER A 637 -23.43 -12.13 7.88
N THR A 638 -23.10 -12.69 9.05
CA THR A 638 -21.72 -12.83 9.52
C THR A 638 -21.17 -14.14 8.98
N GLU A 639 -19.98 -14.13 8.40
CA GLU A 639 -19.30 -15.35 7.95
C GLU A 639 -17.90 -15.45 8.57
N ARG A 640 -17.38 -16.68 8.68
CA ARG A 640 -15.97 -16.92 9.03
C ARG A 640 -15.20 -17.26 7.77
N TRP A 641 -14.22 -16.45 7.39
CA TRP A 641 -13.37 -16.71 6.23
C TRP A 641 -11.99 -17.17 6.71
N THR A 642 -11.47 -18.25 6.14
CA THR A 642 -10.22 -18.90 6.54
C THR A 642 -9.23 -18.94 5.40
N PHE A 643 -8.08 -18.32 5.59
CA PHE A 643 -7.02 -18.19 4.60
C PHE A 643 -5.88 -19.14 4.93
N MET A 644 -5.35 -19.83 3.91
CA MET A 644 -4.25 -20.77 4.05
C MET A 644 -3.21 -20.55 2.95
N ASN A 645 -2.01 -20.13 3.34
CA ASN A 645 -0.89 -19.97 2.43
C ASN A 645 -0.05 -21.25 2.39
N VAL A 646 -0.07 -21.94 1.24
CA VAL A 646 0.82 -23.09 0.95
C VAL A 646 1.88 -22.76 -0.09
N SER A 647 2.09 -21.47 -0.35
CA SER A 647 3.11 -20.99 -1.27
C SER A 647 4.39 -20.56 -0.51
N PRO A 648 5.56 -20.57 -1.17
CA PRO A 648 6.84 -20.21 -0.54
C PRO A 648 7.05 -18.69 -0.41
N GLN A 649 6.04 -17.87 -0.69
CA GLN A 649 6.07 -16.42 -0.49
C GLN A 649 4.98 -16.01 0.50
N PRO A 650 5.20 -14.95 1.31
CA PRO A 650 4.13 -14.32 2.06
C PRO A 650 3.14 -13.60 1.13
N HIS A 651 1.96 -13.28 1.65
CA HIS A 651 0.97 -12.41 1.00
C HIS A 651 0.43 -11.38 2.00
N SER A 652 -0.09 -10.26 1.48
CA SER A 652 -0.92 -9.29 2.22
C SER A 652 -2.32 -9.40 1.64
N ILE A 653 -3.29 -9.99 2.34
CA ILE A 653 -4.63 -10.23 1.77
C ILE A 653 -5.57 -9.10 2.16
N HIS A 654 -6.15 -8.43 1.17
CA HIS A 654 -7.16 -7.39 1.32
C HIS A 654 -8.55 -7.91 0.93
N LEU A 655 -9.58 -7.50 1.68
CA LEU A 655 -11.00 -7.71 1.37
C LEU A 655 -11.70 -6.36 1.22
N HIS A 656 -12.32 -6.12 0.06
CA HIS A 656 -13.13 -4.92 -0.19
C HIS A 656 -14.42 -4.91 0.65
N ASP A 657 -15.11 -3.77 0.70
CA ASP A 657 -16.41 -3.50 1.37
C ASP A 657 -16.40 -3.54 2.89
N VAL A 658 -15.73 -4.50 3.53
CA VAL A 658 -15.96 -4.84 4.95
C VAL A 658 -14.70 -4.97 5.80
N ASP A 659 -14.79 -4.44 7.02
CA ASP A 659 -13.83 -4.75 8.08
C ASP A 659 -13.97 -6.20 8.56
N TRP A 660 -12.87 -6.73 9.09
CA TRP A 660 -12.79 -8.07 9.65
C TRP A 660 -12.01 -8.13 10.98
N GLN A 661 -12.39 -9.06 11.86
CA GLN A 661 -11.66 -9.36 13.10
C GLN A 661 -10.97 -10.72 12.98
N LEU A 662 -9.66 -10.78 13.23
CA LEU A 662 -8.94 -12.05 13.27
C LEU A 662 -9.25 -12.81 14.56
N VAL A 663 -9.64 -14.09 14.42
CA VAL A 663 -10.03 -14.97 15.52
C VAL A 663 -9.12 -16.18 15.70
N SER A 664 -8.25 -16.51 14.72
CA SER A 664 -7.17 -17.48 14.90
C SER A 664 -6.03 -17.27 13.90
N ARG A 665 -4.82 -17.66 14.30
CA ARG A 665 -3.68 -17.95 13.39
C ARG A 665 -3.20 -19.38 13.61
N PHE A 666 -2.65 -20.01 12.58
CA PHE A 666 -2.16 -21.38 12.62
C PHE A 666 -1.07 -21.62 11.55
N GLN A 667 -0.22 -22.63 11.79
CA GLN A 667 0.63 -23.23 10.75
C GLN A 667 -0.26 -24.03 9.79
N VAL A 668 0.05 -24.02 8.49
CA VAL A 668 -0.64 -24.84 7.49
C VAL A 668 0.20 -26.08 7.20
N VAL A 669 -0.41 -27.26 7.30
CA VAL A 669 0.22 -28.53 6.98
C VAL A 669 -0.58 -29.27 5.91
N LEU A 670 0.10 -30.03 5.06
CA LEU A 670 -0.56 -30.87 4.06
C LEU A 670 -0.95 -32.22 4.68
N ASP A 671 -2.18 -32.68 4.41
CA ASP A 671 -2.61 -34.03 4.77
C ASP A 671 -1.95 -35.10 3.87
N ALA A 672 -2.22 -36.38 4.16
CA ALA A 672 -1.71 -37.51 3.38
C ALA A 672 -2.21 -37.57 1.92
N SER A 673 -3.14 -36.69 1.53
CA SER A 673 -3.66 -36.52 0.16
C SER A 673 -3.17 -35.22 -0.51
N GLY A 674 -2.37 -34.40 0.18
CA GLY A 674 -1.87 -33.10 -0.31
C GLY A 674 -2.81 -31.90 -0.07
N ASN A 675 -3.89 -32.06 0.71
CA ASN A 675 -4.81 -30.97 1.03
C ASN A 675 -4.28 -30.10 2.18
N PRO A 676 -4.46 -28.76 2.14
CA PRO A 676 -4.09 -27.89 3.24
C PRO A 676 -5.03 -28.04 4.43
N THR A 677 -4.46 -28.18 5.63
CA THR A 677 -5.16 -28.32 6.90
C THR A 677 -4.54 -27.41 7.98
N GLN A 678 -5.30 -27.12 9.03
CA GLN A 678 -4.80 -26.35 10.17
C GLN A 678 -3.89 -27.24 11.04
N GLY A 679 -2.63 -26.84 11.17
CA GLY A 679 -1.65 -27.45 12.07
C GLY A 679 -1.62 -26.75 13.43
N ALA A 680 -0.41 -26.56 13.99
CA ALA A 680 -0.23 -25.91 15.29
C ALA A 680 -0.76 -24.46 15.29
N ALA A 681 -1.50 -24.09 16.34
CA ALA A 681 -1.98 -22.72 16.53
C ALA A 681 -0.80 -21.75 16.74
N ILE A 682 -0.93 -20.54 16.20
CA ILE A 682 0.01 -19.43 16.37
C ILE A 682 -0.67 -18.38 17.26
N PRO A 683 0.00 -17.82 18.29
CA PRO A 683 -0.59 -16.79 19.13
C PRO A 683 -0.99 -15.54 18.34
N VAL A 684 -2.29 -15.23 18.34
CA VAL A 684 -2.82 -13.96 17.81
C VAL A 684 -2.27 -12.81 18.65
N GLN A 685 -1.72 -11.78 17.99
CA GLN A 685 -1.20 -10.61 18.70
C GLN A 685 -2.32 -9.61 19.01
N PRO A 686 -2.24 -8.83 20.11
CA PRO A 686 -3.33 -7.92 20.51
C PRO A 686 -3.72 -6.86 19.46
N TYR A 687 -2.79 -6.48 18.57
CA TYR A 687 -3.04 -5.55 17.47
C TYR A 687 -3.70 -6.21 16.23
N GLU A 688 -3.80 -7.53 16.20
CA GLU A 688 -4.43 -8.30 15.12
C GLU A 688 -5.88 -8.68 15.44
N SER A 689 -6.21 -8.82 16.73
CA SER A 689 -7.56 -9.10 17.23
C SER A 689 -8.53 -7.90 17.19
N ALA A 690 -8.09 -6.76 16.65
CA ALA A 690 -8.94 -5.60 16.37
C ALA A 690 -9.65 -5.75 15.01
N LEU A 691 -10.40 -4.72 14.58
CA LEU A 691 -10.77 -4.60 13.18
C LEU A 691 -9.54 -4.22 12.33
N LYS A 692 -9.54 -4.75 11.11
CA LYS A 692 -8.62 -4.50 9.98
C LYS A 692 -9.42 -4.71 8.68
N GLU A 693 -8.82 -4.55 7.51
CA GLU A 693 -9.34 -5.08 6.23
C GLU A 693 -8.25 -5.75 5.36
N THR A 694 -6.98 -5.56 5.73
CA THR A 694 -5.81 -6.21 5.13
C THR A 694 -5.10 -7.06 6.18
N PHE A 695 -4.63 -8.27 5.86
CA PHE A 695 -3.88 -9.12 6.81
C PHE A 695 -2.64 -9.77 6.19
N PHE A 696 -1.54 -9.72 6.93
CA PHE A 696 -0.34 -10.50 6.63
C PHE A 696 -0.56 -12.00 6.81
N ILE A 697 -0.13 -12.79 5.81
CA ILE A 697 -0.10 -14.25 5.87
C ILE A 697 1.26 -14.79 5.38
N PRO A 698 2.22 -15.05 6.30
CA PRO A 698 3.48 -15.71 5.99
C PRO A 698 3.33 -17.03 5.22
N ALA A 699 4.38 -17.42 4.51
CA ALA A 699 4.48 -18.74 3.87
C ALA A 699 4.21 -19.86 4.87
N ASN A 700 3.47 -20.89 4.46
CA ASN A 700 3.04 -22.04 5.28
C ASN A 700 2.23 -21.68 6.55
N THR A 701 1.57 -20.51 6.58
CA THR A 701 0.66 -20.13 7.68
C THR A 701 -0.75 -19.81 7.18
N GLY A 702 -1.69 -19.71 8.11
CA GLY A 702 -3.06 -19.32 7.86
C GLY A 702 -3.69 -18.58 9.01
N PHE A 703 -4.85 -17.99 8.73
CA PHE A 703 -5.66 -17.27 9.70
C PHE A 703 -7.15 -17.46 9.43
N SER A 704 -7.98 -17.32 10.45
CA SER A 704 -9.44 -17.18 10.31
C SER A 704 -9.89 -15.83 10.83
N VAL A 705 -10.84 -15.22 10.12
CA VAL A 705 -11.47 -13.94 10.44
C VAL A 705 -12.99 -14.08 10.56
N LEU A 706 -13.64 -13.19 11.31
CA LEU A 706 -15.07 -12.91 11.23
C LEU A 706 -15.29 -11.57 10.51
N THR A 707 -16.29 -11.52 9.64
CA THR A 707 -16.77 -10.29 9.00
C THR A 707 -18.29 -10.36 8.77
N THR A 708 -18.96 -9.22 8.61
CA THR A 708 -20.41 -9.14 8.37
C THR A 708 -20.69 -8.20 7.21
N PHE A 709 -21.37 -8.70 6.18
CA PHE A 709 -21.64 -7.94 4.96
C PHE A 709 -22.87 -7.06 5.12
N THR A 710 -22.75 -5.76 4.84
CA THR A 710 -23.74 -4.73 5.18
C THR A 710 -24.15 -3.89 3.97
N ASP A 711 -25.32 -3.24 4.08
CA ASP A 711 -25.93 -2.19 3.23
C ASP A 711 -25.97 -2.31 1.70
N HIS A 712 -25.14 -3.13 1.07
CA HIS A 712 -24.82 -3.09 -0.35
C HIS A 712 -24.90 -4.48 -0.97
N LEU A 713 -25.49 -4.54 -2.16
CA LEU A 713 -25.63 -5.77 -2.95
C LEU A 713 -24.82 -5.64 -4.24
N GLY A 714 -24.06 -6.68 -4.57
CA GLY A 714 -23.28 -6.73 -5.80
C GLY A 714 -21.85 -7.23 -5.61
N PRO A 715 -20.98 -7.01 -6.61
CA PRO A 715 -19.65 -7.58 -6.68
C PRO A 715 -18.58 -6.78 -5.93
N TYR A 716 -17.59 -7.49 -5.40
CA TYR A 716 -16.45 -6.93 -4.68
C TYR A 716 -15.23 -7.86 -4.81
N MET A 717 -14.04 -7.33 -4.50
CA MET A 717 -12.78 -8.06 -4.70
C MET A 717 -12.18 -8.58 -3.39
N LEU A 718 -11.52 -9.71 -3.50
CA LEU A 718 -10.64 -10.31 -2.48
C LEU A 718 -9.31 -10.60 -3.17
N HIS A 719 -8.20 -10.02 -2.73
CA HIS A 719 -6.92 -10.20 -3.43
C HIS A 719 -5.70 -10.13 -2.51
N CYS A 720 -4.55 -10.54 -3.05
CA CYS A 720 -3.27 -10.15 -2.50
C CYS A 720 -2.94 -8.71 -2.94
N HIS A 721 -2.53 -7.85 -2.00
CA HIS A 721 -2.11 -6.46 -2.23
C HIS A 721 -0.57 -6.34 -2.36
N MET A 722 0.13 -7.44 -2.62
CA MET A 722 1.42 -7.37 -3.29
C MET A 722 1.12 -7.28 -4.77
N LEU A 723 1.33 -6.11 -5.37
CA LEU A 723 0.62 -5.72 -6.60
C LEU A 723 0.98 -6.59 -7.82
N GLU A 724 2.20 -7.11 -7.91
CA GLU A 724 2.54 -8.06 -8.99
C GLU A 724 2.03 -9.48 -8.73
N HIS A 725 1.61 -9.81 -7.49
CA HIS A 725 0.81 -11.00 -7.21
C HIS A 725 -0.67 -10.76 -7.56
N GLU A 726 -1.19 -9.55 -7.34
CA GLU A 726 -2.54 -9.11 -7.74
C GLU A 726 -2.72 -9.20 -9.26
N ASP A 727 -1.81 -8.56 -10.01
CA ASP A 727 -1.84 -8.47 -11.47
C ASP A 727 -1.70 -9.86 -12.14
N MET A 728 -1.04 -10.83 -11.50
CA MET A 728 -0.70 -12.13 -12.11
C MET A 728 -0.91 -13.34 -11.18
N ALA A 729 -2.10 -13.70 -10.68
CA ALA A 729 -3.40 -13.04 -10.79
C ALA A 729 -4.22 -13.41 -9.53
N MET A 730 -3.67 -13.16 -8.34
CA MET A 730 -4.17 -13.59 -7.03
C MET A 730 -5.30 -12.69 -6.54
N MET A 731 -6.38 -12.68 -7.30
CA MET A 731 -7.61 -12.00 -7.01
C MET A 731 -8.79 -12.96 -7.21
N ALA A 732 -9.87 -12.70 -6.49
CA ALA A 732 -11.12 -13.43 -6.49
C ALA A 732 -12.28 -12.43 -6.43
N ARG A 733 -13.42 -12.78 -7.04
CA ARG A 733 -14.64 -11.96 -7.02
C ARG A 733 -15.66 -12.59 -6.08
N PHE A 734 -16.10 -11.85 -5.07
CA PHE A 734 -17.27 -12.21 -4.29
C PHE A 734 -18.50 -11.38 -4.70
N VAL A 735 -19.70 -11.86 -4.39
CA VAL A 735 -20.94 -11.14 -4.64
C VAL A 735 -21.83 -11.20 -3.40
N VAL A 736 -22.09 -10.06 -2.77
CA VAL A 736 -23.08 -9.95 -1.68
C VAL A 736 -24.47 -10.10 -2.28
N LYS A 737 -25.21 -11.13 -1.84
CA LYS A 737 -26.54 -11.48 -2.34
C LYS A 737 -27.64 -11.16 -1.32
N ALA A 738 -28.86 -10.94 -1.81
CA ALA A 738 -30.03 -10.96 -0.95
C ALA A 738 -30.28 -12.37 -0.37
N SER A 739 -30.97 -12.43 0.77
CA SER A 739 -31.40 -13.64 1.48
C SER A 739 -32.48 -14.43 0.76
#